data_AF-A0A964BX51-F1
#
_entry.id   AF-A0A964BX51-F1
#
_cell.length_a   1.000
_cell.length_b   1.000
_cell.length_c   1.000
_cell.angle_alpha   90.00
_cell.angle_beta   90.00
_cell.angle_gamma   90.00
#
_symmetry.space_group_name_H-M   'P 1'
#
loop_
_entity.id
_entity.type
_entity.pdbx_description
1 polymer ?
#
loop_
_entity_poly.entity_id
_entity_poly.type
_entity_poly.pdbx_seq_one_letter_code
_entity_poly.pdbx_strand_id
1 'polypeptide(L)'
;MDFQRFIEQLPNLYDNWSLPSVQPKSQRCGLVLEQVEGMTTANIMQLLNFAVDCMEPGEVYCEIGCFRGASLIGALLDRPDCMAYAIDNFSEFDESGENLEKLTNNLSKFNLEEQVFFCNQDFEEFFGELQQLGLDEKIGVYFYDASYNYRSQLLALLLVKPFLANQALIVLSNANSEHVQQAILDFTATNERCKIVLNLPTVKFCDDNFWNGISILIWGIDGINNDNCLTDKCNSHVVIEALRETHLKHQQESVNALFTEAGVLTHGHRYAEAEQKYKIILLYESNNAAAWMNLGIIYYLTERYQEAMDALAKSLEIDSSKAAIHYSFGLVLEKTSNYEQAIEAYRQALALNPKNTDAYNNLGNILLQTGHIEEAENVYRQAIQENPNDFGSYQNLGNTLMVNSSWDEAIETYLKALTLKPRDPDILNNLGLAYEAKGEKALSLSYFGYSYYRRRNYEEAVDYFKRLLEINQDVEPNDYLTLAISLNKFNQEEESLSIIQQGLKKYPNETAFYRIRIEFLNESGRIQEAIATATEASNSHPDDLSLYIINQLILPSFYENYEQIAFYRQRFILGLQNAIERTKLDSHEARKSALTATASIPATFYLSYQGYHDRELPEQYGKFIHKVMAANYSAWVAPMPMPPIKNNGKIRIGYLSDALGNSSATKWILGWLENCDRDKFEIYCYHTGSYLGIGSTTQKIRLLSDFYYYIPDNLEAVCQQIFKDQLHILVFLAIGMWAPTTQLASLRLAPIQCTAWGHPVTSGLPTIDYFLSGDLLEPENAQEHYTEQLVRLPNLGISYPKPLIPKPTKTRSDFRLGDKAVIYLSCQLSFKYLPQYDYIFVEIVRRVPQAQLVFVFRSKFFNDASTTLETKFRQRLHEAFAAVNLNSEDYCVFLPGQDWESYTSLMLNSDVFLDTLSFSGGHTTFDAVACNLPIVTCAGELMRGRQSCGILKMLGVTDTIAQNEAEYIEIAVKLGLDPQWRQDISQSMSDRHAYLYEDKTCVQGLEQFYEQVVQERLKQQETAPLTLPKALFQNSLTKAVLHVGCGPYRPDSLPETFRTDEWQEVRLDIDPAVRPDIIGSITQMSAVPSESVDAVYSSHNVEHVYYHQVPLVLAEFHRVLKPGGFAMILVPDIQVAAEAVAEGNLEDSPLYISPADPIAAIDMFYGFRKAIASGNYYMAHHTAFTAKSLSDKMQQAGFGDLEVRRENFNIVAIGYK
;
A
#
# COMPACT_ATOMS: atom_id res chain seq x y z
N MET A 1 20.23 -30.98 49.21
CA MET A 1 19.81 -29.59 49.06
C MET A 1 18.68 -29.26 50.04
N ASP A 2 18.84 -28.26 50.91
CA ASP A 2 17.79 -27.72 51.79
C ASP A 2 17.03 -26.59 51.06
N PHE A 3 15.97 -26.96 50.34
CA PHE A 3 15.13 -26.01 49.62
C PHE A 3 14.40 -25.03 50.53
N GLN A 4 14.03 -25.44 51.74
CA GLN A 4 13.26 -24.60 52.64
C GLN A 4 14.12 -23.42 53.11
N ARG A 5 15.38 -23.69 53.50
CA ARG A 5 16.36 -22.65 53.82
C ARG A 5 16.63 -21.73 52.64
N PHE A 6 16.75 -22.28 51.43
CA PHE A 6 16.99 -21.48 50.22
C PHE A 6 15.84 -20.51 49.94
N ILE A 7 14.60 -20.99 49.96
CA ILE A 7 13.40 -20.20 49.65
C ILE A 7 13.09 -19.16 50.73
N GLU A 8 13.23 -19.51 52.01
CA GLU A 8 12.92 -18.59 53.11
C GLU A 8 13.86 -17.37 53.15
N GLN A 9 15.10 -17.54 52.70
CA GLN A 9 16.11 -16.47 52.68
C GLN A 9 16.19 -15.74 51.34
N LEU A 10 15.55 -16.26 50.29
CA LEU A 10 15.58 -15.68 48.94
C LEU A 10 15.18 -14.19 48.92
N PRO A 11 14.12 -13.71 49.61
CA PRO A 11 13.78 -12.28 49.64
C PRO A 11 14.87 -11.41 50.28
N ASN A 12 15.60 -11.92 51.28
CA ASN A 12 16.65 -11.20 51.99
C ASN A 12 17.95 -11.08 51.16
N LEU A 13 18.08 -11.84 50.06
CA LEU A 13 19.17 -11.65 49.11
C LEU A 13 19.00 -10.35 48.31
N TYR A 14 17.78 -9.78 48.23
CA TYR A 14 17.44 -8.77 47.20
C TYR A 14 16.86 -7.45 47.71
N ASP A 15 17.58 -6.73 48.58
CA ASP A 15 17.09 -5.48 49.19
C ASP A 15 16.95 -4.28 48.22
N ASN A 16 17.35 -4.38 46.94
CA ASN A 16 17.43 -3.22 46.01
C ASN A 16 17.13 -3.53 44.52
N TRP A 17 16.08 -4.31 44.22
CA TRP A 17 15.76 -4.73 42.84
C TRP A 17 15.42 -3.62 41.83
N SER A 18 15.13 -2.40 42.28
CA SER A 18 14.74 -1.27 41.43
C SER A 18 15.88 -0.31 41.08
N LEU A 19 17.11 -0.59 41.52
CA LEU A 19 18.27 0.28 41.28
C LEU A 19 19.09 -0.21 40.07
N PRO A 20 19.56 0.70 39.19
CA PRO A 20 20.36 0.37 38.00
C PRO A 20 21.70 -0.34 38.23
N SER A 21 22.25 -0.25 39.45
CA SER A 21 23.50 -0.91 39.81
C SER A 21 23.45 -1.38 41.26
N VAL A 22 23.59 -2.69 41.45
CA VAL A 22 23.64 -3.30 42.78
C VAL A 22 25.10 -3.54 43.15
N GLN A 23 25.57 -2.93 44.24
CA GLN A 23 26.90 -3.20 44.80
C GLN A 23 26.95 -4.61 45.40
N PRO A 24 28.05 -5.37 45.26
CA PRO A 24 28.18 -6.70 45.86
C PRO A 24 27.96 -6.63 47.39
N LYS A 25 27.07 -7.45 47.95
CA LYS A 25 26.82 -7.51 49.40
C LYS A 25 28.05 -8.04 50.17
N SER A 26 28.92 -8.78 49.49
CA SER A 26 30.19 -9.28 49.99
C SER A 26 31.36 -8.60 49.27
N GLN A 27 32.31 -8.06 50.04
CA GLN A 27 33.55 -7.48 49.52
C GLN A 27 34.36 -8.50 48.69
N ARG A 28 34.21 -9.80 48.97
CA ARG A 28 34.86 -10.88 48.19
C ARG A 28 34.23 -11.07 46.81
N CYS A 29 32.90 -10.97 46.68
CA CYS A 29 32.25 -11.00 45.36
C CYS A 29 32.66 -9.80 44.50
N GLY A 30 32.89 -8.62 45.11
CA GLY A 30 33.46 -7.47 44.41
C GLY A 30 34.86 -7.74 43.85
N LEU A 31 35.72 -8.40 44.64
CA LEU A 31 37.07 -8.79 44.17
C LEU A 31 37.03 -9.77 42.99
N VAL A 32 36.02 -10.65 42.92
CA VAL A 32 35.85 -11.54 41.75
C VAL A 32 35.50 -10.74 40.50
N LEU A 33 34.53 -9.81 40.57
CA LEU A 33 34.16 -8.95 39.43
C LEU A 33 35.31 -8.04 38.97
N GLU A 34 36.20 -7.64 39.88
CA GLU A 34 37.37 -6.82 39.55
C GLU A 34 38.52 -7.63 38.93
N GLN A 35 38.75 -8.88 39.38
CA GLN A 35 39.96 -9.65 39.03
C GLN A 35 39.72 -10.75 37.99
N VAL A 36 38.47 -11.11 37.74
CA VAL A 36 38.05 -12.12 36.76
C VAL A 36 37.16 -11.45 35.72
N GLU A 37 37.73 -11.23 34.54
CA GLU A 37 37.00 -10.65 33.41
C GLU A 37 35.99 -11.68 32.87
N GLY A 38 34.70 -11.36 32.82
CA GLY A 38 33.64 -12.25 32.33
C GLY A 38 32.25 -11.64 32.42
N MET A 39 31.29 -12.18 31.67
CA MET A 39 29.89 -11.74 31.73
C MET A 39 29.24 -12.35 32.98
N THR A 40 29.26 -11.67 34.12
CA THR A 40 28.44 -12.03 35.30
C THR A 40 28.06 -10.82 36.13
N THR A 41 27.02 -10.97 36.95
CA THR A 41 26.53 -9.90 37.84
C THR A 41 26.72 -10.29 39.29
N ALA A 42 26.82 -9.29 40.16
CA ALA A 42 26.89 -9.50 41.60
C ALA A 42 25.68 -10.30 42.15
N ASN A 43 24.52 -10.17 41.50
CA ASN A 43 23.29 -10.86 41.90
C ASN A 43 23.33 -12.35 41.57
N ILE A 44 23.84 -12.70 40.39
CA ILE A 44 23.94 -14.10 39.95
C ILE A 44 24.93 -14.85 40.84
N MET A 45 26.10 -14.26 41.11
CA MET A 45 27.08 -14.89 42.01
C MET A 45 26.54 -15.09 43.43
N GLN A 46 25.84 -14.09 43.99
CA GLN A 46 25.24 -14.22 45.33
C GLN A 46 24.16 -15.29 45.38
N LEU A 47 23.32 -15.36 44.33
CA LEU A 47 22.30 -16.38 44.19
C LEU A 47 22.91 -17.78 44.14
N LEU A 48 23.92 -17.99 43.30
CA LEU A 48 24.59 -19.29 43.14
C LEU A 48 25.39 -19.67 44.40
N ASN A 49 26.09 -18.73 45.03
CA ASN A 49 26.83 -18.97 46.26
C ASN A 49 25.90 -19.44 47.40
N PHE A 50 24.75 -18.77 47.53
CA PHE A 50 23.77 -19.16 48.53
C PHE A 50 23.06 -20.47 48.18
N ALA A 51 22.81 -20.74 46.90
CA ALA A 51 22.30 -22.03 46.45
C ALA A 51 23.26 -23.17 46.86
N VAL A 52 24.55 -22.99 46.61
CA VAL A 52 25.60 -23.92 47.04
C VAL A 52 25.61 -24.04 48.57
N ASP A 53 25.33 -22.99 49.35
CA ASP A 53 25.21 -23.00 50.84
C ASP A 53 24.05 -23.80 51.40
N CYS A 54 23.11 -24.13 50.53
CA CYS A 54 22.00 -24.99 50.86
C CYS A 54 22.24 -26.45 50.40
N MET A 55 23.38 -26.80 49.79
CA MET A 55 23.67 -28.19 49.45
C MET A 55 23.95 -29.05 50.68
N GLU A 56 23.58 -30.33 50.59
CA GLU A 56 23.81 -31.32 51.65
C GLU A 56 25.21 -31.95 51.51
N PRO A 57 25.81 -32.47 52.59
CA PRO A 57 27.13 -33.10 52.52
C PRO A 57 27.20 -34.24 51.51
N GLY A 58 28.17 -34.18 50.59
CA GLY A 58 28.37 -35.17 49.53
C GLY A 58 27.63 -34.86 48.21
N GLU A 59 26.92 -33.73 48.13
CA GLU A 59 26.44 -33.19 46.86
C GLU A 59 27.51 -32.33 46.18
N VAL A 60 27.44 -32.27 44.84
CA VAL A 60 28.36 -31.48 44.01
C VAL A 60 27.62 -30.39 43.24
N TYR A 61 28.32 -29.29 42.97
CA TYR A 61 27.85 -28.24 42.07
C TYR A 61 28.20 -28.60 40.63
N CYS A 62 27.31 -28.33 39.68
CA CYS A 62 27.61 -28.56 38.26
C CYS A 62 27.19 -27.34 37.44
N GLU A 63 28.12 -26.82 36.64
CA GLU A 63 27.91 -25.66 35.79
C GLU A 63 28.28 -25.97 34.34
N ILE A 64 27.35 -25.68 33.42
CA ILE A 64 27.57 -25.71 31.97
C ILE A 64 27.62 -24.29 31.45
N GLY A 65 28.65 -23.97 30.68
CA GLY A 65 28.90 -22.59 30.24
C GLY A 65 29.77 -21.85 31.25
N CYS A 66 30.82 -22.50 31.72
CA CYS A 66 31.82 -21.88 32.57
C CYS A 66 32.73 -21.02 31.70
N PHE A 67 32.37 -19.77 31.38
CA PHE A 67 33.27 -18.80 30.73
C PHE A 67 34.57 -18.65 31.56
N ARG A 68 35.30 -17.54 31.50
CA ARG A 68 36.52 -17.30 32.31
C ARG A 68 36.42 -17.50 33.85
N GLY A 69 35.25 -17.87 34.38
CA GLY A 69 35.08 -18.56 35.66
C GLY A 69 34.31 -17.77 36.71
N ALA A 70 33.78 -16.61 36.36
CA ALA A 70 33.28 -15.65 37.35
C ALA A 70 32.06 -16.15 38.13
N SER A 71 31.07 -16.75 37.46
CA SER A 71 29.91 -17.42 38.08
C SER A 71 30.32 -18.60 38.95
N LEU A 72 31.15 -19.49 38.40
CA LEU A 72 31.69 -20.68 39.08
C LEU A 72 32.47 -20.33 40.35
N ILE A 73 33.44 -19.40 40.24
CA ILE A 73 34.20 -18.90 41.40
C ILE A 73 33.24 -18.29 42.41
N GLY A 74 32.31 -17.45 41.95
CA GLY A 74 31.28 -16.85 42.77
C GLY A 74 30.47 -17.90 43.56
N ALA A 75 30.07 -18.99 42.92
CA ALA A 75 29.32 -20.07 43.55
C ALA A 75 30.12 -20.77 44.67
N LEU A 76 31.43 -20.97 44.48
CA LEU A 76 32.30 -21.71 45.41
C LEU A 76 33.00 -20.82 46.46
N LEU A 77 32.87 -19.50 46.37
CA LEU A 77 33.46 -18.58 47.34
C LEU A 77 33.06 -18.95 48.77
N ASP A 78 34.04 -19.04 49.65
CA ASP A 78 33.87 -19.35 51.08
C ASP A 78 33.31 -20.76 51.39
N ARG A 79 33.36 -21.68 50.42
CA ARG A 79 32.80 -23.04 50.51
C ARG A 79 33.83 -24.13 50.18
N PRO A 80 34.87 -24.27 51.03
CA PRO A 80 36.02 -25.15 50.78
C PRO A 80 35.68 -26.65 50.78
N ASP A 81 34.48 -27.01 51.22
CA ASP A 81 33.93 -28.36 51.30
C ASP A 81 33.15 -28.78 50.04
N CYS A 82 32.92 -27.85 49.10
CA CYS A 82 32.14 -28.09 47.90
C CYS A 82 33.03 -28.45 46.71
N MET A 83 32.74 -29.60 46.09
CA MET A 83 33.35 -29.98 44.81
C MET A 83 32.43 -29.56 43.66
N ALA A 84 33.03 -29.19 42.52
CA ALA A 84 32.28 -28.78 41.33
C ALA A 84 32.74 -29.47 40.05
N TYR A 85 31.77 -29.78 39.20
CA TYR A 85 31.97 -30.07 37.78
C TYR A 85 31.78 -28.81 36.96
N ALA A 86 32.81 -28.42 36.21
CA ALA A 86 32.79 -27.26 35.34
C ALA A 86 32.98 -27.71 33.89
N ILE A 87 31.97 -27.49 33.06
CA ILE A 87 31.96 -27.90 31.66
C ILE A 87 31.99 -26.66 30.79
N ASP A 88 33.04 -26.53 29.98
CA ASP A 88 33.14 -25.45 29.00
C ASP A 88 32.33 -25.81 27.76
N ASN A 89 31.29 -25.04 27.48
CA ASN A 89 30.40 -25.28 26.36
C ASN A 89 30.30 -24.04 25.48
N PHE A 90 31.31 -23.87 24.63
CA PHE A 90 31.18 -23.13 23.38
C PHE A 90 30.82 -24.14 22.28
N SER A 91 29.93 -23.75 21.37
CA SER A 91 29.65 -24.52 20.15
C SER A 91 30.87 -24.67 19.21
N GLU A 92 32.05 -24.20 19.61
CA GLU A 92 33.33 -24.31 18.93
C GLU A 92 34.41 -24.69 19.96
N PHE A 93 34.96 -25.90 19.83
CA PHE A 93 36.04 -26.45 20.65
C PHE A 93 37.19 -25.44 20.84
N ASP A 94 37.60 -25.13 22.08
CA ASP A 94 38.84 -24.38 22.33
C ASP A 94 40.07 -25.26 22.07
N GLU A 95 40.37 -25.48 20.79
CA GLU A 95 41.53 -26.27 20.35
C GLU A 95 42.86 -25.71 20.87
N SER A 96 42.89 -24.43 21.28
CA SER A 96 44.10 -23.74 21.74
C SER A 96 44.44 -24.01 23.22
N GLY A 97 43.45 -24.43 24.03
CA GLY A 97 43.57 -24.61 25.47
C GLY A 97 43.66 -23.32 26.29
N GLU A 98 43.46 -22.16 25.66
CA GLU A 98 43.62 -20.85 26.27
C GLU A 98 42.52 -20.54 27.31
N ASN A 99 41.29 -21.01 27.11
CA ASN A 99 40.19 -20.84 28.06
C ASN A 99 40.42 -21.68 29.31
N LEU A 100 40.87 -22.93 29.15
CA LEU A 100 41.25 -23.80 30.26
C LEU A 100 42.41 -23.20 31.07
N GLU A 101 43.42 -22.66 30.40
CA GLU A 101 44.54 -21.98 31.08
C GLU A 101 44.05 -20.73 31.85
N LYS A 102 43.21 -19.90 31.24
CA LYS A 102 42.64 -18.72 31.90
C LYS A 102 41.74 -19.07 33.08
N LEU A 103 40.87 -20.06 32.93
CA LEU A 103 40.00 -20.54 33.99
C LEU A 103 40.83 -21.11 35.15
N THR A 104 41.82 -21.97 34.86
CA THR A 104 42.72 -22.53 35.88
C THR A 104 43.47 -21.43 36.62
N ASN A 105 44.01 -20.45 35.89
CA ASN A 105 44.67 -19.28 36.48
C ASN A 105 43.72 -18.46 37.36
N ASN A 106 42.46 -18.29 36.95
CA ASN A 106 41.48 -17.57 37.75
C ASN A 106 41.06 -18.37 38.99
N LEU A 107 40.83 -19.67 38.89
CA LEU A 107 40.61 -20.55 40.05
C LEU A 107 41.78 -20.49 41.03
N SER A 108 43.02 -20.42 40.51
CA SER A 108 44.24 -20.32 41.32
C SER A 108 44.33 -19.04 42.13
N LYS A 109 43.88 -17.91 41.58
CA LYS A 109 43.83 -16.64 42.32
C LYS A 109 42.96 -16.73 43.58
N PHE A 110 41.98 -17.63 43.60
CA PHE A 110 41.06 -17.82 44.71
C PHE A 110 41.27 -19.13 45.47
N ASN A 111 42.33 -19.90 45.17
CA ASN A 111 42.67 -21.22 45.75
C ASN A 111 41.54 -22.27 45.61
N LEU A 112 40.95 -22.35 44.41
CA LEU A 112 39.83 -23.26 44.10
C LEU A 112 40.22 -24.40 43.16
N GLU A 113 41.48 -24.52 42.75
CA GLU A 113 41.89 -25.50 41.73
C GLU A 113 41.65 -26.95 42.18
N GLU A 114 41.79 -27.23 43.48
CA GLU A 114 41.57 -28.56 44.05
C GLU A 114 40.09 -28.90 44.24
N GLN A 115 39.17 -27.94 44.08
CA GLN A 115 37.73 -28.11 44.26
C GLN A 115 36.97 -28.32 42.94
N VAL A 116 37.59 -27.99 41.80
CA VAL A 116 36.93 -27.98 40.50
C VAL A 116 37.51 -29.06 39.59
N PHE A 117 36.65 -29.98 39.16
CA PHE A 117 36.91 -30.88 38.06
C PHE A 117 36.45 -30.23 36.76
N PHE A 118 37.41 -29.70 36.01
CA PHE A 118 37.12 -29.10 34.71
C PHE A 118 37.10 -30.14 33.60
N CYS A 119 36.04 -30.09 32.78
CA CYS A 119 35.81 -30.97 31.66
C CYS A 119 35.82 -30.15 30.36
N ASN A 120 36.86 -30.35 29.55
CA ASN A 120 37.05 -29.64 28.27
C ASN A 120 36.38 -30.35 27.09
N GLN A 121 35.18 -30.89 27.29
CA GLN A 121 34.43 -31.65 26.30
C GLN A 121 32.96 -31.22 26.29
N ASP A 122 32.23 -31.55 25.23
CA ASP A 122 30.80 -31.23 25.16
C ASP A 122 30.03 -31.92 26.31
N PHE A 123 28.99 -31.27 26.82
CA PHE A 123 28.21 -31.78 27.94
C PHE A 123 27.54 -33.13 27.65
N GLU A 124 27.20 -33.43 26.39
CA GLU A 124 26.68 -34.73 25.97
C GLU A 124 27.70 -35.84 26.23
N GLU A 125 28.96 -35.60 25.87
CA GLU A 125 30.07 -36.54 26.09
C GLU A 125 30.37 -36.68 27.59
N PHE A 126 30.43 -35.57 28.32
CA PHE A 126 30.61 -35.59 29.78
C PHE A 126 29.55 -36.41 30.50
N PHE A 127 28.25 -36.17 30.27
CA PHE A 127 27.22 -36.96 30.94
C PHE A 127 27.23 -38.43 30.48
N GLY A 128 27.62 -38.69 29.22
CA GLY A 128 27.83 -40.04 28.72
C GLY A 128 28.97 -40.77 29.45
N GLU A 129 30.11 -40.12 29.65
CA GLU A 129 31.25 -40.69 30.38
C GLU A 129 30.97 -40.82 31.88
N LEU A 130 30.34 -39.83 32.49
CA LEU A 130 29.91 -39.87 33.89
C LEU A 130 28.99 -41.08 34.15
N GLN A 131 28.11 -41.38 33.19
CA GLN A 131 27.26 -42.57 33.22
C GLN A 131 28.08 -43.87 33.15
N GLN A 132 29.14 -43.92 32.32
CA GLN A 132 29.98 -45.10 32.14
C GLN A 132 30.91 -45.35 33.32
N LEU A 133 31.46 -44.29 33.92
CA LEU A 133 32.31 -44.38 35.10
C LEU A 133 31.55 -44.87 36.33
N GLY A 134 30.23 -44.69 36.35
CA GLY A 134 29.36 -45.17 37.43
C GLY A 134 29.67 -44.50 38.77
N LEU A 135 30.07 -43.22 38.74
CA LEU A 135 30.33 -42.43 39.95
C LEU A 135 29.00 -42.18 40.69
N ASP A 136 29.01 -42.35 42.01
CA ASP A 136 27.83 -42.16 42.89
C ASP A 136 27.56 -40.68 43.24
N GLU A 137 28.24 -39.74 42.57
CA GLU A 137 28.16 -38.31 42.85
C GLU A 137 26.79 -37.74 42.48
N LYS A 138 26.26 -36.91 43.38
CA LYS A 138 24.90 -36.38 43.26
C LYS A 138 24.95 -34.88 43.08
N ILE A 139 24.39 -34.38 41.99
CA ILE A 139 24.38 -32.95 41.68
C ILE A 139 23.27 -32.28 42.52
N GLY A 140 23.67 -31.47 43.50
CA GLY A 140 22.76 -30.75 44.39
C GLY A 140 22.30 -29.41 43.82
N VAL A 141 23.17 -28.73 43.06
CA VAL A 141 22.86 -27.50 42.34
C VAL A 141 23.43 -27.61 40.93
N TYR A 142 22.58 -27.36 39.94
CA TYR A 142 22.91 -27.36 38.52
C TYR A 142 22.62 -26.00 37.92
N PHE A 143 23.62 -25.37 37.30
CA PHE A 143 23.49 -24.09 36.61
C PHE A 143 23.79 -24.26 35.12
N TYR A 144 22.88 -23.78 34.28
CA TYR A 144 23.08 -23.76 32.83
C TYR A 144 23.16 -22.32 32.32
N ASP A 145 24.32 -21.97 31.80
CA ASP A 145 24.66 -20.67 31.23
C ASP A 145 25.34 -20.79 29.86
N ALA A 146 24.86 -21.72 29.05
CA ALA A 146 25.32 -21.90 27.67
C ALA A 146 24.23 -21.50 26.66
N SER A 147 24.26 -22.07 25.45
CA SER A 147 23.36 -21.74 24.35
C SER A 147 21.88 -21.65 24.74
N TYR A 148 21.21 -20.55 24.38
CA TYR A 148 19.78 -20.32 24.67
C TYR A 148 18.81 -20.88 23.62
N ASN A 149 19.27 -21.80 22.75
CA ASN A 149 18.38 -22.50 21.81
C ASN A 149 17.63 -23.66 22.49
N TYR A 150 16.43 -23.94 22.01
CA TYR A 150 15.52 -24.93 22.61
C TYR A 150 16.13 -26.33 22.74
N ARG A 151 16.82 -26.81 21.67
CA ARG A 151 17.34 -28.18 21.62
C ARG A 151 18.45 -28.39 22.65
N SER A 152 19.43 -27.50 22.71
CA SER A 152 20.56 -27.60 23.64
C SER A 152 20.10 -27.52 25.10
N GLN A 153 19.16 -26.61 25.41
CA GLN A 153 18.58 -26.44 26.75
C GLN A 153 17.80 -27.68 27.21
N LEU A 154 16.88 -28.17 26.38
CA LEU A 154 16.08 -29.35 26.71
C LEU A 154 16.97 -30.59 26.84
N LEU A 155 17.95 -30.76 25.95
CA LEU A 155 18.85 -31.91 25.99
C LEU A 155 19.73 -31.89 27.25
N ALA A 156 20.28 -30.74 27.63
CA ALA A 156 21.07 -30.60 28.85
C ALA A 156 20.25 -30.95 30.11
N LEU A 157 19.00 -30.49 30.19
CA LEU A 157 18.07 -30.84 31.27
C LEU A 157 17.76 -32.35 31.31
N LEU A 158 17.57 -32.97 30.15
CA LEU A 158 17.31 -34.41 30.05
C LEU A 158 18.53 -35.26 30.43
N LEU A 159 19.74 -34.81 30.08
CA LEU A 159 20.99 -35.53 30.35
C LEU A 159 21.48 -35.38 31.78
N VAL A 160 21.30 -34.22 32.43
CA VAL A 160 21.68 -34.05 33.84
C VAL A 160 20.76 -34.80 34.80
N LYS A 161 19.47 -34.96 34.41
CA LYS A 161 18.41 -35.54 35.24
C LYS A 161 18.80 -36.82 36.03
N PRO A 162 19.48 -37.83 35.45
CA PRO A 162 19.85 -39.06 36.16
C PRO A 162 20.88 -38.85 37.28
N PHE A 163 21.64 -37.75 37.25
CA PHE A 163 22.73 -37.43 38.17
C PHE A 163 22.31 -36.43 39.26
N LEU A 164 21.13 -35.83 39.13
CA LEU A 164 20.60 -34.94 40.15
C LEU A 164 20.44 -35.70 41.48
N ALA A 165 20.78 -35.02 42.58
CA ALA A 165 20.51 -35.50 43.92
C ALA A 165 19.01 -35.76 44.12
N ASN A 166 18.67 -36.47 45.20
CA ASN A 166 17.27 -36.73 45.56
C ASN A 166 16.46 -35.43 45.66
N GLN A 167 17.13 -34.34 46.03
CA GLN A 167 16.63 -32.97 45.98
C GLN A 167 17.71 -32.08 45.36
N ALA A 168 17.42 -31.45 44.22
CA ALA A 168 18.39 -30.62 43.52
C ALA A 168 17.80 -29.30 42.99
N LEU A 169 18.58 -28.22 43.04
CA LEU A 169 18.23 -26.93 42.46
C LEU A 169 18.75 -26.84 41.02
N ILE A 170 17.91 -26.37 40.11
CA ILE A 170 18.26 -26.12 38.71
C ILE A 170 18.08 -24.63 38.44
N VAL A 171 19.14 -23.95 38.04
CA VAL A 171 19.15 -22.52 37.71
C VAL A 171 19.44 -22.37 36.22
N LEU A 172 18.61 -21.62 35.51
CA LEU A 172 18.72 -21.44 34.05
C LEU A 172 18.79 -19.96 33.71
N SER A 173 19.82 -19.57 32.95
CA SER A 173 19.98 -18.20 32.47
C SER A 173 19.17 -17.93 31.19
N ASN A 174 19.10 -16.66 30.78
CA ASN A 174 18.41 -16.21 29.57
C ASN A 174 16.91 -16.55 29.52
N ALA A 175 16.25 -16.54 30.68
CA ALA A 175 14.85 -16.96 30.83
C ALA A 175 13.83 -16.06 30.13
N ASN A 176 14.21 -14.87 29.62
CA ASN A 176 13.36 -14.08 28.73
C ASN A 176 13.29 -14.65 27.30
N SER A 177 14.19 -15.57 26.93
CA SER A 177 14.15 -16.24 25.63
C SER A 177 12.97 -17.21 25.58
N GLU A 178 12.11 -17.06 24.58
CA GLU A 178 10.97 -17.97 24.36
C GLU A 178 11.42 -19.43 24.20
N HIS A 179 12.63 -19.64 23.67
CA HIS A 179 13.17 -20.99 23.43
C HIS A 179 13.57 -21.67 24.75
N VAL A 180 14.13 -20.90 25.68
CA VAL A 180 14.46 -21.38 27.03
C VAL A 180 13.17 -21.62 27.82
N GLN A 181 12.21 -20.71 27.74
CA GLN A 181 10.90 -20.86 28.37
C GLN A 181 10.17 -22.12 27.89
N GLN A 182 10.16 -22.36 26.57
CA GLN A 182 9.53 -23.55 26.02
C GLN A 182 10.24 -24.84 26.45
N ALA A 183 11.58 -24.86 26.47
CA ALA A 183 12.34 -26.01 26.94
C ALA A 183 12.06 -26.34 28.43
N ILE A 184 11.96 -25.30 29.27
CA ILE A 184 11.57 -25.42 30.69
C ILE A 184 10.16 -26.00 30.82
N LEU A 185 9.20 -25.47 30.05
CA LEU A 185 7.82 -25.94 30.09
C LEU A 185 7.72 -27.40 29.67
N ASP A 186 8.40 -27.80 28.60
CA ASP A 186 8.37 -29.19 28.11
C ASP A 186 9.08 -30.15 29.08
N PHE A 187 10.22 -29.74 29.65
CA PHE A 187 10.91 -30.53 30.65
C PHE A 187 10.06 -30.70 31.92
N THR A 188 9.46 -29.63 32.43
CA THR A 188 8.62 -29.71 33.65
C THR A 188 7.30 -30.43 33.41
N ALA A 189 6.71 -30.30 32.22
CA ALA A 189 5.51 -31.05 31.83
C ALA A 189 5.75 -32.56 31.77
N THR A 190 6.94 -32.99 31.36
CA THR A 190 7.31 -34.40 31.25
C THR A 190 7.96 -34.97 32.52
N ASN A 191 8.21 -34.13 33.53
CA ASN A 191 8.87 -34.51 34.77
C ASN A 191 8.16 -33.92 35.98
N GLU A 192 7.13 -34.62 36.47
CA GLU A 192 6.28 -34.16 37.59
C GLU A 192 7.05 -33.86 38.89
N ARG A 193 8.23 -34.49 39.07
CA ARG A 193 9.14 -34.26 40.20
C ARG A 193 9.84 -32.89 40.16
N CYS A 194 9.73 -32.16 39.05
CA CYS A 194 10.33 -30.85 38.84
C CYS A 194 9.28 -29.74 38.90
N LYS A 195 9.57 -28.63 39.60
CA LYS A 195 8.69 -27.44 39.61
C LYS A 195 9.48 -26.16 39.40
N ILE A 196 8.86 -25.20 38.73
CA ILE A 196 9.37 -23.83 38.63
C ILE A 196 8.97 -23.11 39.91
N VAL A 197 9.94 -22.46 40.56
CA VAL A 197 9.73 -21.76 41.83
C VAL A 197 9.87 -20.25 41.69
N LEU A 198 10.67 -19.80 40.72
CA LEU A 198 10.85 -18.39 40.45
C LEU A 198 11.15 -18.16 38.98
N ASN A 199 10.50 -17.16 38.39
CA ASN A 199 10.83 -16.60 37.09
C ASN A 199 11.03 -15.09 37.27
N LEU A 200 12.23 -14.60 37.00
CA LEU A 200 12.58 -13.18 37.07
C LEU A 200 12.80 -12.64 35.65
N PRO A 201 11.79 -12.03 35.01
CA PRO A 201 11.97 -11.41 33.71
C PRO A 201 12.59 -10.02 33.83
N THR A 202 13.63 -9.73 33.04
CA THR A 202 14.15 -8.36 32.90
C THR A 202 13.30 -7.60 31.88
N VAL A 203 12.70 -6.45 32.26
CA VAL A 203 11.95 -5.61 31.32
C VAL A 203 12.94 -4.96 30.35
N LYS A 204 12.67 -5.00 29.04
CA LYS A 204 13.57 -4.51 27.95
C LYS A 204 14.07 -3.04 28.06
N PHE A 205 13.68 -2.30 29.09
CA PHE A 205 14.05 -0.90 29.34
C PHE A 205 14.66 -0.61 30.74
N CYS A 206 14.98 -1.61 31.57
CA CYS A 206 15.68 -1.39 32.85
C CYS A 206 16.76 -2.47 33.13
N ASP A 207 18.02 -2.07 32.98
CA ASP A 207 19.30 -2.56 33.53
C ASP A 207 19.62 -4.07 33.67
N ASP A 208 20.88 -4.43 33.35
CA ASP A 208 21.51 -5.76 33.26
C ASP A 208 21.64 -6.55 34.60
N ASN A 209 20.69 -6.44 35.52
CA ASN A 209 20.81 -6.98 36.88
C ASN A 209 20.84 -8.52 36.97
N PHE A 210 20.16 -9.22 36.05
CA PHE A 210 20.13 -10.70 35.92
C PHE A 210 20.34 -11.15 34.46
N TRP A 211 21.15 -10.39 33.71
CA TRP A 211 21.23 -10.51 32.25
C TRP A 211 19.83 -10.48 31.61
N ASN A 212 19.53 -11.43 30.72
CA ASN A 212 18.25 -11.60 30.03
C ASN A 212 17.28 -12.53 30.81
N GLY A 213 17.19 -12.35 32.12
CA GLY A 213 16.27 -13.06 33.03
C GLY A 213 16.78 -14.42 33.51
N ILE A 214 16.25 -14.89 34.65
CA ILE A 214 16.59 -16.18 35.27
C ILE A 214 15.33 -16.96 35.66
N SER A 215 15.39 -18.28 35.46
CA SER A 215 14.42 -19.25 35.96
C SER A 215 15.06 -20.20 36.96
N ILE A 216 14.37 -20.43 38.08
CA ILE A 216 14.80 -21.37 39.13
C ILE A 216 13.76 -22.49 39.24
N LEU A 217 14.26 -23.71 39.09
CA LEU A 217 13.51 -24.95 39.20
C LEU A 217 14.04 -25.77 40.38
N ILE A 218 13.17 -26.55 41.01
CA ILE A 218 13.53 -27.52 42.05
C ILE A 218 13.12 -28.92 41.60
N TRP A 219 14.01 -29.89 41.85
CA TRP A 219 13.86 -31.30 41.53
C TRP A 219 13.66 -32.14 42.80
N GLY A 220 12.76 -33.12 42.77
CA GLY A 220 12.65 -34.17 43.79
C GLY A 220 11.70 -33.87 44.96
N ILE A 221 10.58 -33.17 44.72
CA ILE A 221 9.62 -32.75 45.76
C ILE A 221 8.60 -33.85 46.17
N ASP A 222 8.96 -35.13 46.09
CA ASP A 222 7.99 -36.19 46.39
C ASP A 222 7.55 -36.12 47.86
N GLY A 223 6.33 -35.63 48.12
CA GLY A 223 5.69 -35.65 49.44
C GLY A 223 5.60 -34.32 50.20
N ILE A 224 5.94 -33.17 49.62
CA ILE A 224 5.60 -31.87 50.24
C ILE A 224 4.18 -31.49 49.80
N ASN A 225 3.24 -31.41 50.75
CA ASN A 225 1.88 -30.92 50.51
C ASN A 225 1.93 -29.53 49.85
N ASN A 226 1.38 -29.43 48.63
CA ASN A 226 1.37 -28.23 47.80
C ASN A 226 0.76 -26.99 48.47
N ASP A 227 -0.02 -27.15 49.54
CA ASP A 227 -0.73 -26.03 50.17
C ASP A 227 0.12 -25.18 51.13
N ASN A 228 1.34 -25.60 51.51
CA ASN A 228 2.08 -24.89 52.57
C ASN A 228 3.51 -24.45 52.25
N CYS A 229 4.09 -24.78 51.08
CA CYS A 229 5.51 -24.50 50.88
C CYS A 229 5.86 -23.30 50.00
N LEU A 230 5.00 -22.76 49.12
CA LEU A 230 5.48 -21.70 48.21
C LEU A 230 4.48 -20.60 47.80
N THR A 231 3.20 -20.67 48.13
CA THR A 231 2.19 -19.70 47.63
C THR A 231 1.86 -18.55 48.59
N ASP A 232 2.13 -18.64 49.90
CA ASP A 232 1.66 -17.62 50.86
C ASP A 232 2.77 -16.80 51.56
N LYS A 233 4.06 -17.16 51.46
CA LYS A 233 5.15 -16.38 52.10
C LYS A 233 6.15 -15.72 51.14
N CYS A 234 6.34 -16.26 49.92
CA CYS A 234 7.04 -15.53 48.86
C CYS A 234 6.13 -14.54 48.11
N ASN A 235 4.83 -14.56 48.40
CA ASN A 235 3.88 -13.48 48.11
C ASN A 235 3.87 -12.41 49.21
N SER A 236 4.97 -12.19 49.93
CA SER A 236 5.09 -11.14 50.94
C SER A 236 5.17 -9.77 50.28
N HIS A 237 4.01 -9.30 49.83
CA HIS A 237 3.35 -8.01 50.04
C HIS A 237 4.14 -6.70 49.86
N VAL A 238 5.45 -6.64 50.05
CA VAL A 238 6.26 -5.41 49.96
C VAL A 238 6.78 -5.18 48.54
N VAL A 239 7.18 -6.23 47.82
CA VAL A 239 7.66 -6.12 46.43
C VAL A 239 6.50 -5.94 45.46
N ILE A 240 5.36 -6.59 45.71
CA ILE A 240 4.17 -6.54 44.85
C ILE A 240 3.27 -5.31 45.13
N GLU A 241 3.20 -4.77 46.37
CA GLU A 241 2.44 -3.53 46.63
C GLU A 241 3.14 -2.28 46.09
N ALA A 242 4.47 -2.21 46.16
CA ALA A 242 5.23 -1.11 45.56
C ALA A 242 5.06 -1.05 44.03
N LEU A 243 4.83 -2.21 43.39
CA LEU A 243 4.49 -2.31 41.96
C LEU A 243 3.01 -1.97 41.68
N ARG A 244 2.08 -2.22 42.60
CA ARG A 244 0.63 -1.98 42.41
C ARG A 244 0.21 -0.51 42.46
N GLU A 245 0.75 0.29 43.37
CA GLU A 245 0.28 1.69 43.54
C GLU A 245 0.64 2.61 42.35
N THR A 246 1.75 2.32 41.66
CA THR A 246 2.16 3.01 40.43
C THR A 246 1.41 2.49 39.19
N HIS A 247 0.96 1.23 39.23
CA HIS A 247 0.32 0.53 38.10
C HIS A 247 -1.19 0.80 37.98
N LEU A 248 -1.91 1.08 39.07
CA LEU A 248 -3.36 1.30 39.04
C LEU A 248 -3.82 2.59 38.32
N LYS A 249 -2.95 3.59 38.15
CA LYS A 249 -3.25 4.77 37.32
C LYS A 249 -2.90 4.57 35.83
N HIS A 250 -1.92 3.72 35.53
CA HIS A 250 -1.52 3.37 34.16
C HIS A 250 -2.28 2.17 33.58
N GLN A 251 -2.99 1.38 34.40
CA GLN A 251 -3.68 0.15 33.98
C GLN A 251 -4.84 0.37 33.00
N GLN A 252 -5.67 1.41 33.17
CA GLN A 252 -6.79 1.65 32.25
C GLN A 252 -6.31 2.17 30.88
N GLU A 253 -5.22 2.94 30.86
CA GLU A 253 -4.56 3.38 29.63
C GLU A 253 -3.80 2.23 28.96
N SER A 254 -3.20 1.32 29.74
CA SER A 254 -2.44 0.17 29.24
C SER A 254 -3.31 -0.95 28.67
N VAL A 255 -4.50 -1.24 29.21
CA VAL A 255 -5.39 -2.27 28.62
C VAL A 255 -5.94 -1.79 27.27
N ASN A 256 -6.29 -0.52 27.14
CA ASN A 256 -6.69 0.06 25.86
C ASN A 256 -5.54 0.08 24.84
N ALA A 257 -4.32 0.39 25.28
CA ALA A 257 -3.12 0.32 24.43
C ALA A 257 -2.81 -1.11 23.99
N LEU A 258 -2.87 -2.09 24.91
CA LEU A 258 -2.71 -3.51 24.60
C LEU A 258 -3.80 -4.03 23.67
N PHE A 259 -5.05 -3.59 23.85
CA PHE A 259 -6.15 -3.98 22.96
C PHE A 259 -5.95 -3.41 21.56
N THR A 260 -5.46 -2.17 21.46
CA THR A 260 -5.11 -1.53 20.17
C THR A 260 -3.94 -2.25 19.51
N GLU A 261 -2.87 -2.55 20.25
CA GLU A 261 -1.70 -3.28 19.75
C GLU A 261 -2.08 -4.71 19.31
N ALA A 262 -2.87 -5.42 20.11
CA ALA A 262 -3.39 -6.75 19.77
C ALA A 262 -4.24 -6.67 18.49
N GLY A 263 -5.07 -5.64 18.33
CA GLY A 263 -5.79 -5.33 17.11
C GLY A 263 -4.85 -5.16 15.91
N VAL A 264 -3.81 -4.34 16.02
CA VAL A 264 -2.80 -4.13 14.97
C VAL A 264 -2.10 -5.44 14.61
N LEU A 265 -1.70 -6.24 15.60
CA LEU A 265 -1.05 -7.54 15.38
C LEU A 265 -1.99 -8.53 14.67
N THR A 266 -3.28 -8.55 15.02
CA THR A 266 -4.30 -9.36 14.32
C THR A 266 -4.44 -8.96 12.85
N HIS A 267 -4.51 -7.65 12.57
CA HIS A 267 -4.58 -7.15 11.19
C HIS A 267 -3.29 -7.41 10.41
N GLY A 268 -2.14 -7.42 11.09
CA GLY A 268 -0.83 -7.76 10.51
C GLY A 268 -0.55 -9.26 10.38
N HIS A 269 -1.54 -10.13 10.60
CA HIS A 269 -1.42 -11.60 10.55
C HIS A 269 -0.37 -12.21 11.52
N ARG A 270 0.05 -11.48 12.55
CA ARG A 270 0.96 -11.94 13.61
C ARG A 270 0.17 -12.59 14.74
N TYR A 271 -0.52 -13.69 14.42
CA TYR A 271 -1.55 -14.28 15.26
C TYR A 271 -1.06 -14.78 16.62
N ALA A 272 0.15 -15.34 16.70
CA ALA A 272 0.71 -15.83 17.96
C ALA A 272 0.94 -14.70 18.97
N GLU A 273 1.45 -13.56 18.51
CA GLU A 273 1.69 -12.39 19.36
C GLU A 273 0.38 -11.70 19.74
N ALA A 274 -0.56 -11.60 18.81
CA ALA A 274 -1.90 -11.09 19.09
C ALA A 274 -2.63 -11.97 20.13
N GLU A 275 -2.53 -13.30 20.01
CA GLU A 275 -3.08 -14.27 20.97
C GLU A 275 -2.54 -14.02 22.37
N GLN A 276 -1.21 -13.90 22.51
CA GLN A 276 -0.57 -13.60 23.79
C GLN A 276 -1.09 -12.29 24.39
N LYS A 277 -1.23 -11.25 23.56
CA LYS A 277 -1.71 -9.93 24.02
C LYS A 277 -3.19 -9.97 24.45
N TYR A 278 -4.07 -10.65 23.73
CA TYR A 278 -5.46 -10.84 24.17
C TYR A 278 -5.55 -11.70 25.43
N LYS A 279 -4.72 -12.75 25.56
CA LYS A 279 -4.63 -13.52 26.82
C LYS A 279 -4.18 -12.64 27.98
N ILE A 280 -3.20 -11.75 27.76
CA ILE A 280 -2.76 -10.78 28.77
C ILE A 280 -3.91 -9.85 29.17
N ILE A 281 -4.67 -9.33 28.21
CA ILE A 281 -5.86 -8.51 28.49
C ILE A 281 -6.87 -9.28 29.34
N LEU A 282 -7.12 -10.55 29.02
CA LEU A 282 -8.05 -11.42 29.75
C LEU A 282 -7.54 -11.84 31.14
N LEU A 283 -6.23 -11.77 31.40
CA LEU A 283 -5.67 -11.91 32.75
C LEU A 283 -5.98 -10.69 33.62
N TYR A 284 -6.09 -9.49 33.04
CA TYR A 284 -6.45 -8.26 33.75
C TYR A 284 -7.97 -8.04 33.82
N GLU A 285 -8.70 -8.34 32.74
CA GLU A 285 -10.14 -8.17 32.60
C GLU A 285 -10.76 -9.48 32.08
N SER A 286 -10.97 -10.45 32.98
CA SER A 286 -11.51 -11.77 32.60
C SER A 286 -12.91 -11.74 31.98
N ASN A 287 -13.67 -10.66 32.22
CA ASN A 287 -15.01 -10.42 31.67
C ASN A 287 -14.98 -9.48 30.43
N ASN A 288 -13.87 -9.36 29.73
CA ASN A 288 -13.79 -8.56 28.50
C ASN A 288 -14.29 -9.37 27.29
N ALA A 289 -15.57 -9.19 26.93
CA ALA A 289 -16.18 -9.89 25.80
C ALA A 289 -15.43 -9.66 24.47
N ALA A 290 -14.92 -8.45 24.22
CA ALA A 290 -14.25 -8.13 22.96
C ALA A 290 -12.90 -8.87 22.83
N ALA A 291 -12.16 -9.03 23.92
CA ALA A 291 -10.91 -9.79 23.93
C ALA A 291 -11.15 -11.30 23.74
N TRP A 292 -12.18 -11.86 24.37
CA TRP A 292 -12.62 -13.25 24.12
C TRP A 292 -13.06 -13.47 22.68
N MET A 293 -13.84 -12.55 22.09
CA MET A 293 -14.24 -12.62 20.68
C MET A 293 -13.04 -12.61 19.74
N ASN A 294 -12.11 -11.68 19.91
CA ASN A 294 -10.93 -11.56 19.05
C ASN A 294 -9.98 -12.75 19.20
N LEU A 295 -9.86 -13.32 20.40
CA LEU A 295 -9.13 -14.56 20.63
C LEU A 295 -9.79 -15.73 19.87
N GLY A 296 -11.12 -15.81 19.89
CA GLY A 296 -11.88 -16.78 19.11
C GLY A 296 -11.68 -16.66 17.61
N ILE A 297 -11.64 -15.42 17.08
CA ILE A 297 -11.33 -15.16 15.66
C ILE A 297 -9.89 -15.61 15.33
N ILE A 298 -8.91 -15.33 16.18
CA ILE A 298 -7.53 -15.80 15.99
C ILE A 298 -7.47 -17.34 15.95
N TYR A 299 -8.19 -18.00 16.86
CA TYR A 299 -8.25 -19.46 16.87
C TYR A 299 -8.91 -20.04 15.62
N TYR A 300 -9.96 -19.38 15.11
CA TYR A 300 -10.54 -19.74 13.81
C TYR A 300 -9.52 -19.62 12.67
N LEU A 301 -8.80 -18.50 12.59
CA LEU A 301 -7.81 -18.22 11.54
C LEU A 301 -6.57 -19.14 11.62
N THR A 302 -6.28 -19.67 12.80
CA THR A 302 -5.19 -20.65 13.04
C THR A 302 -5.69 -22.09 13.06
N GLU A 303 -6.92 -22.33 12.60
CA GLU A 303 -7.58 -23.65 12.49
C GLU A 303 -7.73 -24.41 13.83
N ARG A 304 -7.64 -23.71 14.95
CA ARG A 304 -7.86 -24.24 16.32
C ARG A 304 -9.32 -24.14 16.72
N TYR A 305 -10.17 -24.87 16.00
CA TYR A 305 -11.62 -24.67 16.04
C TYR A 305 -12.26 -24.92 17.42
N GLN A 306 -11.77 -25.88 18.20
CA GLN A 306 -12.34 -26.15 19.53
C GLN A 306 -12.10 -24.98 20.50
N GLU A 307 -10.88 -24.42 20.50
CA GLU A 307 -10.55 -23.26 21.34
C GLU A 307 -11.28 -22.00 20.86
N ALA A 308 -11.50 -21.88 19.54
CA ALA A 308 -12.32 -20.82 18.97
C ALA A 308 -13.77 -20.90 19.48
N MET A 309 -14.35 -22.12 19.51
CA MET A 309 -15.69 -22.34 20.05
C MET A 309 -15.76 -21.96 21.53
N ASP A 310 -14.80 -22.40 22.34
CA ASP A 310 -14.79 -22.14 23.78
C ASP A 310 -14.65 -20.64 24.09
N ALA A 311 -13.75 -19.94 23.38
CA ALA A 311 -13.54 -18.50 23.54
C ALA A 311 -14.77 -17.67 23.12
N LEU A 312 -15.41 -18.03 21.99
CA LEU A 312 -16.62 -17.35 21.52
C LEU A 312 -17.84 -17.65 22.41
N ALA A 313 -17.96 -18.87 22.93
CA ALA A 313 -18.98 -19.21 23.91
C ALA A 313 -18.83 -18.38 25.20
N LYS A 314 -17.59 -18.19 25.67
CA LYS A 314 -17.29 -17.29 26.80
C LYS A 314 -17.63 -15.83 26.48
N SER A 315 -17.32 -15.37 25.26
CA SER A 315 -17.72 -14.04 24.82
C SER A 315 -19.25 -13.84 24.81
N LEU A 316 -20.02 -14.85 24.37
CA LEU A 316 -21.48 -14.81 24.35
C LEU A 316 -22.10 -14.87 25.75
N GLU A 317 -21.48 -15.61 26.68
CA GLU A 317 -21.88 -15.66 28.09
C GLU A 317 -21.79 -14.27 28.74
N ILE A 318 -20.77 -13.49 28.38
CA ILE A 318 -20.52 -12.14 28.90
C ILE A 318 -21.42 -11.10 28.21
N ASP A 319 -21.50 -11.12 26.89
CA ASP A 319 -22.26 -10.15 26.09
C ASP A 319 -22.87 -10.81 24.85
N SER A 320 -24.13 -11.23 24.95
CA SER A 320 -24.87 -11.84 23.86
C SER A 320 -25.50 -10.84 22.89
N SER A 321 -25.36 -9.53 23.14
CA SER A 321 -26.07 -8.47 22.40
C SER A 321 -25.34 -8.00 21.12
N LYS A 322 -24.11 -8.50 20.89
CA LYS A 322 -23.29 -8.10 19.74
C LYS A 322 -23.38 -9.10 18.60
N ALA A 323 -23.83 -8.62 17.43
CA ALA A 323 -23.92 -9.40 16.20
C ALA A 323 -22.60 -10.06 15.77
N ALA A 324 -21.46 -9.38 15.95
CA ALA A 324 -20.14 -9.85 15.53
C ALA A 324 -19.71 -11.15 16.24
N ILE A 325 -20.14 -11.35 17.48
CA ILE A 325 -19.79 -12.55 18.25
C ILE A 325 -20.57 -13.75 17.69
N HIS A 326 -21.88 -13.61 17.48
CA HIS A 326 -22.72 -14.64 16.86
C HIS A 326 -22.26 -15.00 15.45
N TYR A 327 -21.89 -14.01 14.63
CA TYR A 327 -21.34 -14.23 13.29
C TYR A 327 -20.04 -15.04 13.34
N SER A 328 -19.09 -14.64 14.19
CA SER A 328 -17.81 -15.35 14.37
C SER A 328 -18.02 -16.77 14.87
N PHE A 329 -19.01 -16.99 15.75
CA PHE A 329 -19.36 -18.32 16.24
C PHE A 329 -19.96 -19.19 15.13
N GLY A 330 -20.81 -18.61 14.28
CA GLY A 330 -21.32 -19.27 13.08
C GLY A 330 -20.21 -19.79 12.14
N LEU A 331 -19.17 -18.98 11.90
CA LEU A 331 -18.00 -19.39 11.08
C LEU A 331 -17.31 -20.64 11.63
N VAL A 332 -17.10 -20.69 12.95
CA VAL A 332 -16.44 -21.83 13.61
C VAL A 332 -17.35 -23.07 13.59
N LEU A 333 -18.64 -22.90 13.84
CA LEU A 333 -19.63 -23.98 13.78
C LEU A 333 -19.73 -24.58 12.38
N GLU A 334 -19.65 -23.75 11.34
CA GLU A 334 -19.60 -24.19 9.95
C GLU A 334 -18.37 -25.06 9.66
N LYS A 335 -17.16 -24.60 10.06
CA LYS A 335 -15.91 -25.39 9.88
C LYS A 335 -15.90 -26.70 10.66
N THR A 336 -16.60 -26.75 11.79
CA THR A 336 -16.76 -27.98 12.60
C THR A 336 -17.95 -28.84 12.15
N SER A 337 -18.57 -28.52 11.01
CA SER A 337 -19.73 -29.23 10.44
C SER A 337 -20.99 -29.26 11.33
N ASN A 338 -21.09 -28.34 12.30
CA ASN A 338 -22.26 -28.17 13.17
C ASN A 338 -23.29 -27.25 12.49
N TYR A 339 -23.80 -27.66 11.33
CA TYR A 339 -24.49 -26.76 10.41
C TYR A 339 -25.79 -26.14 10.96
N GLU A 340 -26.60 -26.89 11.71
CA GLU A 340 -27.85 -26.38 12.32
C GLU A 340 -27.58 -25.26 13.34
N GLN A 341 -26.52 -25.40 14.14
CA GLN A 341 -26.13 -24.39 15.12
C GLN A 341 -25.52 -23.16 14.43
N ALA A 342 -24.77 -23.37 13.34
CA ALA A 342 -24.22 -22.28 12.54
C ALA A 342 -25.35 -21.45 11.89
N ILE A 343 -26.37 -22.10 11.34
CA ILE A 343 -27.57 -21.44 10.79
C ILE A 343 -28.23 -20.56 11.85
N GLU A 344 -28.44 -21.09 13.06
CA GLU A 344 -29.04 -20.31 14.15
C GLU A 344 -28.15 -19.14 14.58
N ALA A 345 -26.83 -19.36 14.70
CA ALA A 345 -25.88 -18.30 15.04
C ALA A 345 -25.87 -17.16 14.00
N TYR A 346 -25.90 -17.49 12.70
CA TYR A 346 -26.02 -16.48 11.65
C TYR A 346 -27.38 -15.75 11.68
N ARG A 347 -28.48 -16.45 11.95
CA ARG A 347 -29.81 -15.82 12.13
C ARG A 347 -29.81 -14.83 13.30
N GLN A 348 -29.19 -15.19 14.43
CA GLN A 348 -29.05 -14.29 15.57
C GLN A 348 -28.15 -13.09 15.25
N ALA A 349 -27.05 -13.30 14.52
CA ALA A 349 -26.20 -12.20 14.05
C ALA A 349 -26.99 -11.20 13.17
N LEU A 350 -27.83 -11.70 12.27
CA LEU A 350 -28.68 -10.89 11.40
C LEU A 350 -29.84 -10.21 12.14
N ALA A 351 -30.41 -10.85 13.17
CA ALA A 351 -31.42 -10.23 14.02
C ALA A 351 -30.86 -9.00 14.78
N LEU A 352 -29.59 -9.07 15.19
CA LEU A 352 -28.89 -7.99 15.89
C LEU A 352 -28.30 -6.94 14.95
N ASN A 353 -27.86 -7.34 13.75
CA ASN A 353 -27.38 -6.43 12.71
C ASN A 353 -27.88 -6.87 11.32
N PRO A 354 -29.06 -6.38 10.91
CA PRO A 354 -29.65 -6.71 9.60
C PRO A 354 -28.85 -6.21 8.40
N LYS A 355 -27.77 -5.44 8.57
CA LYS A 355 -26.94 -4.94 7.45
C LYS A 355 -25.68 -5.77 7.20
N ASN A 356 -25.49 -6.87 7.92
CA ASN A 356 -24.31 -7.72 7.77
C ASN A 356 -24.43 -8.64 6.53
N THR A 357 -23.93 -8.19 5.39
CA THR A 357 -23.97 -8.93 4.12
C THR A 357 -23.17 -10.22 4.16
N ASP A 358 -22.05 -10.27 4.90
CA ASP A 358 -21.25 -11.48 5.03
C ASP A 358 -22.00 -12.58 5.79
N ALA A 359 -22.78 -12.20 6.81
CA ALA A 359 -23.64 -13.12 7.54
C ALA A 359 -24.78 -13.67 6.65
N TYR A 360 -25.41 -12.83 5.82
CA TYR A 360 -26.38 -13.30 4.83
C TYR A 360 -25.75 -14.28 3.83
N ASN A 361 -24.58 -13.92 3.28
CA ASN A 361 -23.89 -14.74 2.29
C ASN A 361 -23.53 -16.13 2.85
N ASN A 362 -22.97 -16.17 4.06
CA ASN A 362 -22.60 -17.43 4.71
C ASN A 362 -23.82 -18.26 5.11
N LEU A 363 -24.89 -17.61 5.62
CA LEU A 363 -26.16 -18.28 5.91
C LEU A 363 -26.79 -18.88 4.64
N GLY A 364 -26.78 -18.16 3.52
CA GLY A 364 -27.27 -18.69 2.25
C GLY A 364 -26.44 -19.87 1.77
N ASN A 365 -25.10 -19.80 1.90
CA ASN A 365 -24.19 -20.85 1.43
C ASN A 365 -24.38 -22.15 2.20
N ILE A 366 -24.49 -22.07 3.53
CA ILE A 366 -24.71 -23.24 4.39
C ILE A 366 -26.11 -23.84 4.18
N LEU A 367 -27.14 -23.02 3.96
CA LEU A 367 -28.48 -23.48 3.59
C LEU A 367 -28.46 -24.22 2.25
N LEU A 368 -27.74 -23.70 1.25
CA LEU A 368 -27.57 -24.35 -0.04
C LEU A 368 -26.83 -25.69 0.11
N GLN A 369 -25.74 -25.73 0.87
CA GLN A 369 -24.95 -26.94 1.13
C GLN A 369 -25.77 -28.02 1.87
N THR A 370 -26.69 -27.62 2.75
CA THR A 370 -27.58 -28.53 3.48
C THR A 370 -28.86 -28.88 2.72
N GLY A 371 -29.05 -28.36 1.50
CA GLY A 371 -30.18 -28.69 0.62
C GLY A 371 -31.43 -27.81 0.78
N HIS A 372 -31.38 -26.76 1.61
CA HIS A 372 -32.46 -25.80 1.84
C HIS A 372 -32.44 -24.68 0.78
N ILE A 373 -32.63 -25.04 -0.49
CA ILE A 373 -32.43 -24.14 -1.65
C ILE A 373 -33.37 -22.93 -1.62
N GLU A 374 -34.66 -23.11 -1.35
CA GLU A 374 -35.64 -22.01 -1.30
C GLU A 374 -35.35 -21.02 -0.16
N GLU A 375 -34.88 -21.51 0.99
CA GLU A 375 -34.48 -20.64 2.10
C GLU A 375 -33.22 -19.86 1.75
N ALA A 376 -32.21 -20.50 1.14
CA ALA A 376 -31.00 -19.83 0.69
C ALA A 376 -31.31 -18.70 -0.30
N GLU A 377 -32.21 -18.93 -1.26
CA GLU A 377 -32.64 -17.92 -2.22
C GLU A 377 -33.25 -16.70 -1.52
N ASN A 378 -34.16 -16.92 -0.57
CA ASN A 378 -34.78 -15.84 0.20
C ASN A 378 -33.75 -15.04 1.01
N VAL A 379 -32.78 -15.71 1.62
CA VAL A 379 -31.69 -15.08 2.39
C VAL A 379 -30.85 -14.17 1.49
N TYR A 380 -30.47 -14.59 0.27
CA TYR A 380 -29.72 -13.72 -0.65
C TYR A 380 -30.56 -12.55 -1.19
N ARG A 381 -31.86 -12.75 -1.44
CA ARG A 381 -32.75 -11.66 -1.86
C ARG A 381 -32.90 -10.61 -0.75
N GLN A 382 -32.98 -11.03 0.50
CA GLN A 382 -32.95 -10.13 1.65
C GLN A 382 -31.61 -9.37 1.74
N ALA A 383 -30.48 -10.06 1.54
CA ALA A 383 -29.16 -9.43 1.53
C ALA A 383 -29.06 -8.29 0.50
N ILE A 384 -29.58 -8.53 -0.71
CA ILE A 384 -29.65 -7.53 -1.79
C ILE A 384 -30.60 -6.38 -1.44
N GLN A 385 -31.71 -6.66 -0.77
CA GLN A 385 -32.65 -5.62 -0.32
C GLN A 385 -32.00 -4.70 0.73
N GLU A 386 -31.23 -5.26 1.67
CA GLU A 386 -30.52 -4.52 2.71
C GLU A 386 -29.29 -3.78 2.17
N ASN A 387 -28.57 -4.37 1.20
CA ASN A 387 -27.45 -3.75 0.51
C ASN A 387 -27.46 -4.04 -1.01
N PRO A 388 -28.07 -3.14 -1.81
CA PRO A 388 -28.17 -3.31 -3.26
C PRO A 388 -26.85 -3.26 -4.03
N ASN A 389 -25.73 -2.94 -3.37
CA ASN A 389 -24.41 -2.86 -3.98
C ASN A 389 -23.49 -4.04 -3.58
N ASP A 390 -24.00 -5.06 -2.86
CA ASP A 390 -23.19 -6.22 -2.50
C ASP A 390 -23.05 -7.21 -3.66
N PHE A 391 -21.89 -7.19 -4.31
CA PHE A 391 -21.55 -8.09 -5.41
C PHE A 391 -21.65 -9.59 -5.01
N GLY A 392 -21.24 -9.94 -3.79
CA GLY A 392 -21.24 -11.34 -3.32
C GLY A 392 -22.65 -11.94 -3.29
N SER A 393 -23.63 -11.18 -2.81
CA SER A 393 -25.03 -11.61 -2.75
C SER A 393 -25.63 -11.86 -4.14
N TYR A 394 -25.34 -11.01 -5.14
CA TYR A 394 -25.79 -11.26 -6.51
C TYR A 394 -25.14 -12.52 -7.11
N GLN A 395 -23.83 -12.73 -6.89
CA GLN A 395 -23.14 -13.93 -7.34
C GLN A 395 -23.77 -15.20 -6.74
N ASN A 396 -23.99 -15.22 -5.42
CA ASN A 396 -24.51 -16.38 -4.73
C ASN A 396 -25.99 -16.64 -5.04
N LEU A 397 -26.81 -15.59 -5.20
CA LEU A 397 -28.19 -15.73 -5.67
C LEU A 397 -28.23 -16.33 -7.08
N GLY A 398 -27.41 -15.82 -8.01
CA GLY A 398 -27.33 -16.37 -9.36
C GLY A 398 -26.92 -17.85 -9.37
N ASN A 399 -25.93 -18.24 -8.55
CA ASN A 399 -25.51 -19.63 -8.40
C ASN A 399 -26.63 -20.52 -7.84
N THR A 400 -27.40 -20.00 -6.87
CA THR A 400 -28.53 -20.70 -6.27
C THR A 400 -29.66 -20.92 -7.28
N LEU A 401 -29.99 -19.88 -8.05
CA LEU A 401 -30.97 -19.96 -9.14
C LEU A 401 -30.55 -20.94 -10.24
N MET A 402 -29.24 -21.03 -10.53
CA MET A 402 -28.70 -22.05 -11.43
C MET A 402 -28.94 -23.48 -10.93
N VAL A 403 -28.68 -23.74 -9.64
CA VAL A 403 -28.97 -25.05 -9.02
C VAL A 403 -30.46 -25.36 -9.06
N ASN A 404 -31.32 -24.36 -8.85
CA ASN A 404 -32.78 -24.48 -8.93
C ASN A 404 -33.32 -24.54 -10.37
N SER A 405 -32.45 -24.55 -11.40
CA SER A 405 -32.82 -24.51 -12.82
C SER A 405 -33.63 -23.28 -13.27
N SER A 406 -33.63 -22.20 -12.50
CA SER A 406 -34.25 -20.91 -12.82
C SER A 406 -33.29 -20.04 -13.66
N TRP A 407 -32.95 -20.52 -14.86
CA TRP A 407 -31.84 -19.97 -15.66
C TRP A 407 -32.05 -18.51 -16.08
N ASP A 408 -33.27 -18.10 -16.42
CA ASP A 408 -33.56 -16.72 -16.84
C ASP A 408 -33.29 -15.71 -15.72
N GLU A 409 -33.78 -16.00 -14.50
CA GLU A 409 -33.51 -15.17 -13.33
C GLU A 409 -32.04 -15.20 -12.92
N ALA A 410 -31.36 -16.34 -13.07
CA ALA A 410 -29.92 -16.43 -12.84
C ALA A 410 -29.15 -15.50 -13.78
N ILE A 411 -29.49 -15.49 -15.07
CA ILE A 411 -28.90 -14.59 -16.06
C ILE A 411 -29.11 -13.12 -15.68
N GLU A 412 -30.34 -12.72 -15.35
CA GLU A 412 -30.63 -11.34 -14.92
C GLU A 412 -29.82 -10.95 -13.68
N THR A 413 -29.68 -11.87 -12.73
CA THR A 413 -28.92 -11.67 -11.49
C THR A 413 -27.42 -11.51 -11.76
N TYR A 414 -26.84 -12.35 -12.61
CA TYR A 414 -25.44 -12.23 -13.01
C TYR A 414 -25.17 -10.96 -13.83
N LEU A 415 -26.09 -10.55 -14.71
CA LEU A 415 -25.99 -9.28 -15.44
C LEU A 415 -25.99 -8.10 -14.47
N LYS A 416 -26.79 -8.14 -13.39
CA LYS A 416 -26.72 -7.16 -12.30
C LYS A 416 -25.37 -7.20 -11.58
N ALA A 417 -24.82 -8.37 -11.28
CA ALA A 417 -23.48 -8.49 -10.70
C ALA A 417 -22.40 -7.83 -11.59
N LEU A 418 -22.49 -7.98 -12.92
CA LEU A 418 -21.59 -7.31 -13.87
C LEU A 418 -21.76 -5.79 -13.92
N THR A 419 -22.90 -5.22 -13.48
CA THR A 419 -23.01 -3.76 -13.32
C THR A 419 -22.21 -3.24 -12.13
N LEU A 420 -22.01 -4.07 -11.09
CA LEU A 420 -21.24 -3.72 -9.89
C LEU A 420 -19.74 -3.97 -10.07
N LYS A 421 -19.38 -5.13 -10.63
CA LYS A 421 -18.00 -5.44 -11.04
C LYS A 421 -17.96 -5.79 -12.53
N PRO A 422 -17.82 -4.78 -13.40
CA PRO A 422 -17.67 -5.02 -14.82
C PRO A 422 -16.46 -5.92 -15.07
N ARG A 423 -16.65 -6.91 -15.96
CA ARG A 423 -15.58 -7.80 -16.46
C ARG A 423 -15.09 -8.87 -15.46
N ASP A 424 -15.85 -9.18 -14.41
CA ASP A 424 -15.51 -10.30 -13.52
C ASP A 424 -15.50 -11.65 -14.27
N PRO A 425 -14.36 -12.37 -14.31
CA PRO A 425 -14.23 -13.59 -15.11
C PRO A 425 -15.12 -14.72 -14.61
N ASP A 426 -15.41 -14.80 -13.31
CA ASP A 426 -16.21 -15.88 -12.73
C ASP A 426 -17.69 -15.68 -13.05
N ILE A 427 -18.20 -14.45 -12.95
CA ILE A 427 -19.56 -14.13 -13.38
C ILE A 427 -19.74 -14.32 -14.90
N LEU A 428 -18.74 -13.93 -15.71
CA LEU A 428 -18.76 -14.21 -17.15
C LEU A 428 -18.81 -15.72 -17.44
N ASN A 429 -18.06 -16.53 -16.69
CA ASN A 429 -18.13 -17.99 -16.81
C ASN A 429 -19.52 -18.53 -16.43
N ASN A 430 -20.10 -18.02 -15.34
CA ASN A 430 -21.41 -18.46 -14.87
C ASN A 430 -22.54 -18.06 -15.82
N LEU A 431 -22.44 -16.91 -16.49
CA LEU A 431 -23.32 -16.56 -17.61
C LEU A 431 -23.15 -17.52 -18.79
N GLY A 432 -21.92 -17.90 -19.13
CA GLY A 432 -21.64 -18.91 -20.14
C GLY A 432 -22.36 -20.24 -19.87
N LEU A 433 -22.29 -20.72 -18.62
CA LEU A 433 -22.99 -21.92 -18.14
C LEU A 433 -24.52 -21.75 -18.13
N ALA A 434 -25.03 -20.59 -17.73
CA ALA A 434 -26.46 -20.30 -17.69
C ALA A 434 -27.09 -20.30 -19.09
N TYR A 435 -26.43 -19.66 -20.06
CA TYR A 435 -26.87 -19.68 -21.46
C TYR A 435 -26.72 -21.07 -22.08
N GLU A 436 -25.70 -21.86 -21.69
CA GLU A 436 -25.57 -23.25 -22.13
C GLU A 436 -26.75 -24.11 -21.64
N ALA A 437 -27.11 -24.00 -20.35
CA ALA A 437 -28.24 -24.70 -19.76
C ALA A 437 -29.57 -24.33 -20.44
N LYS A 438 -29.73 -23.07 -20.86
CA LYS A 438 -30.89 -22.57 -21.61
C LYS A 438 -30.89 -23.01 -23.09
N GLY A 439 -29.77 -23.53 -23.61
CA GLY A 439 -29.61 -23.91 -25.01
C GLY A 439 -29.22 -22.77 -25.96
N GLU A 440 -28.88 -21.59 -25.42
CA GLU A 440 -28.47 -20.39 -26.18
C GLU A 440 -26.96 -20.45 -26.50
N LYS A 441 -26.60 -21.36 -27.41
CA LYS A 441 -25.20 -21.74 -27.68
C LYS A 441 -24.30 -20.56 -28.08
N ALA A 442 -24.80 -19.59 -28.85
CA ALA A 442 -24.00 -18.44 -29.28
C ALA A 442 -23.60 -17.53 -28.10
N LEU A 443 -24.56 -17.19 -27.23
CA LEU A 443 -24.30 -16.37 -26.05
C LEU A 443 -23.36 -17.11 -25.09
N SER A 444 -23.56 -18.41 -24.90
CA SER A 444 -22.67 -19.24 -24.09
C SER A 444 -21.21 -19.15 -24.54
N LEU A 445 -20.93 -19.35 -25.84
CA LEU A 445 -19.56 -19.24 -26.38
C LEU A 445 -18.98 -17.83 -26.21
N SER A 446 -19.77 -16.78 -26.44
CA SER A 446 -19.33 -15.39 -26.26
C SER A 446 -18.90 -15.13 -24.81
N TYR A 447 -19.72 -15.50 -23.82
CA TYR A 447 -19.41 -15.30 -22.41
C TYR A 447 -18.22 -16.13 -21.91
N PHE A 448 -18.07 -17.38 -22.37
CA PHE A 448 -16.86 -18.16 -22.10
C PHE A 448 -15.62 -17.50 -22.72
N GLY A 449 -15.70 -17.04 -23.97
CA GLY A 449 -14.62 -16.30 -24.64
C GLY A 449 -14.18 -15.07 -23.84
N TYR A 450 -15.14 -14.26 -23.36
CA TYR A 450 -14.83 -13.12 -22.49
C TYR A 450 -14.18 -13.56 -21.18
N SER A 451 -14.69 -14.63 -20.56
CA SER A 451 -14.15 -15.15 -19.30
C SER A 451 -12.67 -15.56 -19.43
N TYR A 452 -12.33 -16.37 -20.44
CA TYR A 452 -10.93 -16.76 -20.71
C TYR A 452 -10.04 -15.58 -21.12
N TYR A 453 -10.58 -14.64 -21.90
CA TYR A 453 -9.89 -13.40 -22.26
C TYR A 453 -9.48 -12.60 -21.01
N ARG A 454 -10.39 -12.46 -20.03
CA ARG A 454 -10.10 -11.76 -18.75
C ARG A 454 -9.08 -12.51 -17.89
N ARG A 455 -9.06 -13.85 -17.95
CA ARG A 455 -8.03 -14.68 -17.31
C ARG A 455 -6.69 -14.71 -18.07
N ARG A 456 -6.58 -14.02 -19.21
CA ARG A 456 -5.41 -14.01 -20.12
C ARG A 456 -5.07 -15.37 -20.73
N ASN A 457 -6.03 -16.28 -20.74
CA ASN A 457 -5.92 -17.50 -21.52
C ASN A 457 -6.42 -17.20 -22.94
N TYR A 458 -5.57 -16.52 -23.71
CA TYR A 458 -5.93 -16.02 -25.04
C TYR A 458 -6.15 -17.13 -26.05
N GLU A 459 -5.45 -18.26 -25.91
CA GLU A 459 -5.62 -19.44 -26.76
C GLU A 459 -7.05 -19.98 -26.65
N GLU A 460 -7.52 -20.25 -25.43
CA GLU A 460 -8.91 -20.69 -25.20
C GLU A 460 -9.92 -19.63 -25.64
N ALA A 461 -9.67 -18.35 -25.33
CA ALA A 461 -10.55 -17.27 -25.77
C ALA A 461 -10.71 -17.25 -27.30
N VAL A 462 -9.61 -17.46 -28.05
CA VAL A 462 -9.63 -17.57 -29.51
C VAL A 462 -10.49 -18.75 -29.98
N ASP A 463 -10.38 -19.93 -29.35
CA ASP A 463 -11.21 -21.10 -29.70
C ASP A 463 -12.70 -20.79 -29.57
N TYR A 464 -13.11 -20.25 -28.41
CA TYR A 464 -14.52 -19.91 -28.14
C TYR A 464 -15.08 -18.91 -29.15
N PHE A 465 -14.35 -17.83 -29.45
CA PHE A 465 -14.81 -16.81 -30.40
C PHE A 465 -14.76 -17.30 -31.86
N LYS A 466 -13.82 -18.18 -32.24
CA LYS A 466 -13.82 -18.80 -33.58
C LYS A 466 -15.04 -19.69 -33.76
N ARG A 467 -15.33 -20.56 -32.80
CA ARG A 467 -16.53 -21.41 -32.80
C ARG A 467 -17.82 -20.59 -32.82
N LEU A 468 -17.84 -19.44 -32.14
CA LEU A 468 -18.96 -18.51 -32.20
C LEU A 468 -19.21 -18.02 -33.63
N LEU A 469 -18.16 -17.58 -34.34
CA LEU A 469 -18.25 -17.13 -35.73
C LEU A 469 -18.63 -18.25 -36.72
N GLU A 470 -18.31 -19.50 -36.41
CA GLU A 470 -18.72 -20.66 -37.23
C GLU A 470 -20.22 -20.95 -37.13
N ILE A 471 -20.80 -20.83 -35.94
CA ILE A 471 -22.20 -21.21 -35.69
C ILE A 471 -23.18 -20.05 -35.81
N ASN A 472 -22.70 -18.81 -35.69
CA ASN A 472 -23.51 -17.62 -35.73
C ASN A 472 -22.89 -16.59 -36.70
N GLN A 473 -23.64 -16.21 -37.72
CA GLN A 473 -23.22 -15.14 -38.63
C GLN A 473 -23.48 -13.75 -38.04
N ASP A 474 -24.37 -13.63 -37.05
CA ASP A 474 -24.80 -12.41 -36.36
C ASP A 474 -24.15 -12.23 -34.99
N VAL A 475 -22.84 -12.04 -35.03
CA VAL A 475 -21.96 -11.84 -33.87
C VAL A 475 -21.72 -10.35 -33.63
N GLU A 476 -21.69 -9.93 -32.36
CA GLU A 476 -21.58 -8.52 -31.98
C GLU A 476 -20.20 -7.93 -32.34
N PRO A 477 -20.10 -6.60 -32.60
CA PRO A 477 -18.82 -5.97 -32.91
C PRO A 477 -17.73 -6.23 -31.86
N ASN A 478 -18.11 -6.24 -30.57
CA ASN A 478 -17.16 -6.43 -29.47
C ASN A 478 -16.58 -7.86 -29.43
N ASP A 479 -17.30 -8.86 -29.93
CA ASP A 479 -16.79 -10.23 -30.04
C ASP A 479 -15.69 -10.30 -31.13
N TYR A 480 -15.90 -9.65 -32.29
CA TYR A 480 -14.86 -9.53 -33.32
C TYR A 480 -13.62 -8.81 -32.79
N LEU A 481 -13.81 -7.69 -32.08
CA LEU A 481 -12.71 -6.93 -31.49
C LEU A 481 -11.96 -7.76 -30.46
N THR A 482 -12.66 -8.47 -29.58
CA THR A 482 -12.03 -9.28 -28.53
C THR A 482 -11.31 -10.49 -29.11
N LEU A 483 -11.86 -11.13 -30.16
CA LEU A 483 -11.16 -12.16 -30.93
C LEU A 483 -9.90 -11.60 -31.58
N ALA A 484 -10.00 -10.47 -32.29
CA ALA A 484 -8.85 -9.85 -32.94
C ALA A 484 -7.75 -9.49 -31.93
N ILE A 485 -8.14 -8.91 -30.79
CA ILE A 485 -7.19 -8.61 -29.71
C ILE A 485 -6.58 -9.92 -29.20
N SER A 486 -7.37 -10.95 -28.90
CA SER A 486 -6.87 -12.24 -28.40
C SER A 486 -5.90 -12.92 -29.38
N LEU A 487 -6.21 -12.90 -30.68
CA LEU A 487 -5.31 -13.36 -31.74
C LEU A 487 -3.99 -12.60 -31.74
N ASN A 488 -4.04 -11.28 -31.62
CA ASN A 488 -2.83 -10.45 -31.54
C ASN A 488 -2.03 -10.74 -30.26
N LYS A 489 -2.70 -10.94 -29.11
CA LYS A 489 -2.07 -11.39 -27.85
C LYS A 489 -1.47 -12.79 -27.93
N PHE A 490 -2.00 -13.62 -28.83
CA PHE A 490 -1.54 -14.98 -29.13
C PHE A 490 -0.62 -15.03 -30.37
N ASN A 491 0.00 -13.90 -30.75
CA ASN A 491 0.96 -13.77 -31.84
C ASN A 491 0.44 -14.21 -33.24
N GLN A 492 -0.88 -14.13 -33.48
CA GLN A 492 -1.52 -14.36 -34.77
C GLN A 492 -1.92 -13.03 -35.44
N GLU A 493 -0.93 -12.20 -35.77
CA GLU A 493 -1.11 -10.83 -36.25
C GLU A 493 -1.93 -10.72 -37.55
N GLU A 494 -1.56 -11.45 -38.60
CA GLU A 494 -2.25 -11.38 -39.89
C GLU A 494 -3.70 -11.87 -39.79
N GLU A 495 -3.95 -12.90 -38.98
CA GLU A 495 -5.30 -13.37 -38.70
C GLU A 495 -6.09 -12.32 -37.90
N SER A 496 -5.48 -11.68 -36.91
CA SER A 496 -6.07 -10.57 -36.16
C SER A 496 -6.50 -9.43 -37.09
N LEU A 497 -5.62 -8.97 -37.99
CA LEU A 497 -5.94 -7.92 -38.96
C LEU A 497 -7.04 -8.36 -39.94
N SER A 498 -7.06 -9.64 -40.33
CA SER A 498 -8.15 -10.22 -41.14
C SER A 498 -9.50 -10.19 -40.41
N ILE A 499 -9.55 -10.57 -39.13
CA ILE A 499 -10.77 -10.49 -38.31
C ILE A 499 -11.25 -9.05 -38.18
N ILE A 500 -10.34 -8.09 -37.98
CA ILE A 500 -10.70 -6.66 -37.95
C ILE A 500 -11.30 -6.21 -39.29
N GLN A 501 -10.71 -6.64 -40.42
CA GLN A 501 -11.23 -6.32 -41.75
C GLN A 501 -12.61 -6.94 -42.01
N GLN A 502 -12.86 -8.15 -41.51
CA GLN A 502 -14.19 -8.77 -41.54
C GLN A 502 -15.20 -7.98 -40.71
N GLY A 503 -14.79 -7.56 -39.51
CA GLY A 503 -15.57 -6.66 -38.63
C GLY A 503 -15.91 -5.34 -39.31
N LEU A 504 -14.94 -4.66 -39.94
CA LEU A 504 -15.16 -3.42 -40.70
C LEU A 504 -16.13 -3.60 -41.88
N LYS A 505 -16.03 -4.73 -42.59
CA LYS A 505 -16.94 -5.02 -43.70
C LYS A 505 -18.39 -5.17 -43.23
N LYS A 506 -18.57 -5.75 -42.04
CA LYS A 506 -19.90 -5.99 -41.46
C LYS A 506 -20.45 -4.76 -40.72
N TYR A 507 -19.60 -4.04 -40.01
CA TYR A 507 -19.92 -2.89 -39.18
C TYR A 507 -19.08 -1.67 -39.59
N PRO A 508 -19.30 -1.11 -40.80
CA PRO A 508 -18.45 -0.05 -41.35
C PRO A 508 -18.50 1.27 -40.56
N ASN A 509 -19.57 1.48 -39.77
CA ASN A 509 -19.73 2.67 -38.93
C ASN A 509 -19.11 2.52 -37.53
N GLU A 510 -18.60 1.33 -37.18
CA GLU A 510 -18.08 1.06 -35.84
C GLU A 510 -16.60 1.46 -35.77
N THR A 511 -16.34 2.67 -35.27
CA THR A 511 -15.01 3.31 -35.34
C THR A 511 -13.93 2.62 -34.51
N ALA A 512 -14.31 1.76 -33.56
CA ALA A 512 -13.39 0.97 -32.75
C ALA A 512 -12.50 0.04 -33.57
N PHE A 513 -13.02 -0.54 -34.67
CA PHE A 513 -12.22 -1.39 -35.56
C PHE A 513 -11.09 -0.61 -36.24
N TYR A 514 -11.37 0.61 -36.71
CA TYR A 514 -10.34 1.47 -37.29
C TYR A 514 -9.24 1.79 -36.27
N ARG A 515 -9.63 2.19 -35.05
CA ARG A 515 -8.66 2.51 -33.98
C ARG A 515 -7.72 1.34 -33.67
N ILE A 516 -8.28 0.15 -33.43
CA ILE A 516 -7.50 -1.05 -33.10
C ILE A 516 -6.62 -1.49 -34.28
N ARG A 517 -7.12 -1.41 -35.52
CA ARG A 517 -6.31 -1.70 -36.72
C ARG A 517 -5.11 -0.75 -36.85
N ILE A 518 -5.33 0.55 -36.64
CA ILE A 518 -4.27 1.57 -36.71
C ILE A 518 -3.19 1.30 -35.64
N GLU A 519 -3.61 1.00 -34.41
CA GLU A 519 -2.70 0.65 -33.31
C GLU A 519 -1.86 -0.59 -33.66
N PHE A 520 -2.50 -1.68 -34.05
CA PHE A 520 -1.80 -2.94 -34.36
C PHE A 520 -0.84 -2.79 -35.54
N LEU A 521 -1.27 -2.14 -36.63
CA LEU A 521 -0.39 -1.87 -37.77
C LEU A 521 0.83 -1.02 -37.35
N ASN A 522 0.63 -0.01 -36.52
CA ASN A 522 1.75 0.81 -36.06
C ASN A 522 2.71 0.02 -35.17
N GLU A 523 2.20 -0.81 -34.25
CA GLU A 523 3.01 -1.65 -33.36
C GLU A 523 3.85 -2.68 -34.11
N SER A 524 3.35 -3.17 -35.24
CA SER A 524 4.08 -4.06 -36.16
C SER A 524 5.07 -3.33 -37.08
N GLY A 525 5.22 -2.01 -36.92
CA GLY A 525 6.08 -1.17 -37.77
C GLY A 525 5.52 -0.91 -39.17
N ARG A 526 4.23 -1.18 -39.42
CA ARG A 526 3.53 -0.96 -40.72
C ARG A 526 2.88 0.43 -40.77
N ILE A 527 3.66 1.47 -40.46
CA ILE A 527 3.17 2.85 -40.31
C ILE A 527 2.45 3.40 -41.55
N GLN A 528 2.89 3.03 -42.76
CA GLN A 528 2.24 3.49 -44.00
C GLN A 528 0.79 2.98 -44.09
N GLU A 529 0.56 1.71 -43.75
CA GLU A 529 -0.77 1.11 -43.72
C GLU A 529 -1.61 1.67 -42.57
N ALA A 530 -0.98 1.94 -41.42
CA ALA A 530 -1.64 2.59 -40.30
C ALA A 530 -2.14 3.99 -40.67
N ILE A 531 -1.32 4.80 -41.35
CA ILE A 531 -1.70 6.14 -41.85
C ILE A 531 -2.76 6.05 -42.95
N ALA A 532 -2.65 5.08 -43.86
CA ALA A 532 -3.67 4.86 -44.89
C ALA A 532 -5.02 4.52 -44.25
N THR A 533 -5.04 3.63 -43.26
CA THR A 533 -6.23 3.26 -42.48
C THR A 533 -6.78 4.47 -41.71
N ALA A 534 -5.92 5.26 -41.06
CA ALA A 534 -6.33 6.47 -40.35
C ALA A 534 -6.90 7.54 -41.28
N THR A 535 -6.34 7.68 -42.49
CA THR A 535 -6.83 8.59 -43.52
C THR A 535 -8.18 8.13 -44.05
N GLU A 536 -8.34 6.84 -44.36
CA GLU A 536 -9.62 6.24 -44.75
C GLU A 536 -10.69 6.49 -43.68
N ALA A 537 -10.39 6.16 -42.43
CA ALA A 537 -11.30 6.31 -41.29
C ALA A 537 -11.71 7.77 -41.08
N SER A 538 -10.75 8.70 -41.12
CA SER A 538 -11.00 10.13 -40.98
C SER A 538 -11.79 10.73 -42.13
N ASN A 539 -11.73 10.14 -43.33
CA ASN A 539 -12.49 10.58 -44.50
C ASN A 539 -13.91 10.00 -44.52
N SER A 540 -14.09 8.75 -44.10
CA SER A 540 -15.41 8.10 -44.01
C SER A 540 -16.22 8.60 -42.81
N HIS A 541 -15.56 9.05 -41.75
CA HIS A 541 -16.17 9.58 -40.54
C HIS A 541 -15.66 11.01 -40.24
N PRO A 542 -15.98 12.01 -41.09
CA PRO A 542 -15.41 13.35 -40.99
C PRO A 542 -15.79 14.10 -39.70
N ASP A 543 -16.86 13.67 -39.03
CA ASP A 543 -17.34 14.25 -37.77
C ASP A 543 -16.72 13.57 -36.52
N ASP A 544 -16.03 12.43 -36.68
CA ASP A 544 -15.31 11.79 -35.57
C ASP A 544 -13.94 12.46 -35.37
N LEU A 545 -13.89 13.36 -34.41
CA LEU A 545 -12.68 14.10 -34.05
C LEU A 545 -11.56 13.17 -33.55
N SER A 546 -11.88 12.01 -32.97
CA SER A 546 -10.89 11.04 -32.47
C SER A 546 -10.11 10.45 -33.63
N LEU A 547 -10.80 9.99 -34.67
CA LEU A 547 -10.17 9.45 -35.88
C LEU A 547 -9.35 10.52 -36.61
N TYR A 548 -9.84 11.77 -36.62
CA TYR A 548 -9.07 12.88 -37.17
C TYR A 548 -7.76 13.12 -36.41
N ILE A 549 -7.82 13.22 -35.07
CA ILE A 549 -6.63 13.43 -34.24
C ILE A 549 -5.65 12.26 -34.37
N ILE A 550 -6.13 11.01 -34.39
CA ILE A 550 -5.30 9.83 -34.66
C ILE A 550 -4.57 9.97 -35.98
N ASN A 551 -5.29 10.33 -37.05
CA ASN A 551 -4.67 10.55 -38.35
C ASN A 551 -3.62 11.66 -38.28
N GLN A 552 -3.90 12.80 -37.64
CA GLN A 552 -2.93 13.91 -37.58
C GLN A 552 -1.67 13.58 -36.77
N LEU A 553 -1.80 12.84 -35.66
CA LEU A 553 -0.73 12.75 -34.65
C LEU A 553 -0.03 11.39 -34.57
N ILE A 554 -0.44 10.40 -35.37
CA ILE A 554 0.24 9.11 -35.38
C ILE A 554 1.73 9.23 -35.77
N LEU A 555 2.58 8.62 -34.95
CA LEU A 555 4.02 8.51 -35.15
C LEU A 555 4.43 7.03 -35.28
N PRO A 556 5.45 6.71 -36.10
CA PRO A 556 5.97 5.35 -36.21
C PRO A 556 6.49 4.83 -34.86
N SER A 557 6.19 3.57 -34.56
CA SER A 557 6.89 2.83 -33.50
C SER A 557 8.30 2.41 -33.92
N PHE A 558 8.64 2.49 -35.21
CA PHE A 558 9.92 2.07 -35.75
C PHE A 558 10.27 2.87 -37.00
N TYR A 559 11.55 3.19 -37.14
CA TYR A 559 12.08 3.95 -38.27
C TYR A 559 12.99 3.05 -39.09
N GLU A 560 12.78 3.00 -40.40
CA GLU A 560 13.58 2.20 -41.33
C GLU A 560 14.88 2.90 -41.71
N ASN A 561 14.90 4.23 -41.69
CA ASN A 561 16.07 5.06 -41.97
C ASN A 561 16.00 6.41 -41.22
N TYR A 562 17.11 7.14 -41.20
CA TYR A 562 17.26 8.39 -40.46
C TYR A 562 16.32 9.49 -40.98
N GLU A 563 16.11 9.56 -42.29
CA GLU A 563 15.28 10.60 -42.94
C GLU A 563 13.81 10.51 -42.52
N GLN A 564 13.30 9.30 -42.25
CA GLN A 564 11.94 9.11 -41.75
C GLN A 564 11.69 9.83 -40.42
N ILE A 565 12.70 9.93 -39.54
CA ILE A 565 12.54 10.59 -38.24
C ILE A 565 12.12 12.06 -38.43
N ALA A 566 12.86 12.80 -39.27
CA ALA A 566 12.57 14.20 -39.55
C ALA A 566 11.22 14.37 -40.28
N PHE A 567 10.92 13.48 -41.24
CA PHE A 567 9.67 13.50 -41.98
C PHE A 567 8.45 13.35 -41.06
N TYR A 568 8.42 12.32 -40.22
CA TYR A 568 7.30 12.06 -39.33
C TYR A 568 7.21 13.08 -38.19
N ARG A 569 8.34 13.63 -37.73
CA ARG A 569 8.33 14.77 -36.80
C ARG A 569 7.67 16.01 -37.40
N GLN A 570 8.01 16.39 -38.64
CA GLN A 570 7.34 17.50 -39.32
C GLN A 570 5.84 17.25 -39.53
N ARG A 571 5.48 16.03 -39.91
CA ARG A 571 4.07 15.63 -40.00
C ARG A 571 3.34 15.82 -38.67
N PHE A 572 3.95 15.43 -37.55
CA PHE A 572 3.37 15.61 -36.22
C PHE A 572 3.22 17.09 -35.85
N ILE A 573 4.22 17.93 -36.15
CA ILE A 573 4.17 19.39 -35.88
C ILE A 573 2.96 20.03 -36.59
N LEU A 574 2.83 19.80 -37.90
CA LEU A 574 1.71 20.30 -38.69
C LEU A 574 0.38 19.69 -38.23
N GLY A 575 0.39 18.39 -37.94
CA GLY A 575 -0.78 17.67 -37.44
C GLY A 575 -1.29 18.21 -36.10
N LEU A 576 -0.40 18.58 -35.19
CA LEU A 576 -0.75 19.17 -33.90
C LEU A 576 -1.39 20.54 -34.07
N GLN A 577 -0.83 21.39 -34.93
CA GLN A 577 -1.43 22.69 -35.28
C GLN A 577 -2.84 22.51 -35.86
N ASN A 578 -3.00 21.60 -36.82
CA ASN A 578 -4.29 21.30 -37.44
C ASN A 578 -5.31 20.75 -36.41
N ALA A 579 -4.88 19.87 -35.51
CA ALA A 579 -5.72 19.31 -34.46
C ALA A 579 -6.21 20.40 -33.49
N ILE A 580 -5.32 21.32 -33.09
CA ILE A 580 -5.66 22.47 -32.23
C ILE A 580 -6.66 23.39 -32.93
N GLU A 581 -6.44 23.70 -34.21
CA GLU A 581 -7.30 24.60 -34.99
C GLU A 581 -8.69 24.00 -35.28
N ARG A 582 -8.77 22.69 -35.58
CA ARG A 582 -10.04 22.02 -35.86
C ARG A 582 -10.90 21.80 -34.62
N THR A 583 -10.28 21.67 -33.45
CA THR A 583 -10.99 21.33 -32.21
C THR A 583 -11.76 22.55 -31.66
N LYS A 584 -13.08 22.51 -31.77
CA LYS A 584 -13.99 23.52 -31.21
C LYS A 584 -14.45 23.14 -29.80
N LEU A 585 -14.74 24.16 -28.98
CA LEU A 585 -15.18 24.02 -27.58
C LEU A 585 -16.38 24.95 -27.24
N ASP A 586 -17.05 25.47 -28.27
CA ASP A 586 -18.13 26.45 -28.18
C ASP A 586 -19.48 25.83 -27.77
N SER A 587 -19.78 24.58 -28.15
CA SER A 587 -20.99 23.84 -27.73
C SER A 587 -20.69 22.68 -26.77
N HIS A 588 -21.73 22.19 -26.09
CA HIS A 588 -21.63 21.03 -25.21
C HIS A 588 -21.21 19.75 -25.97
N GLU A 589 -21.78 19.52 -27.15
CA GLU A 589 -21.44 18.39 -28.02
C GLU A 589 -20.00 18.47 -28.51
N ALA A 590 -19.53 19.65 -28.90
CA ALA A 590 -18.16 19.87 -29.35
C ALA A 590 -17.16 19.59 -28.22
N ARG A 591 -17.46 20.04 -26.99
CA ARG A 591 -16.64 19.76 -25.80
C ARG A 591 -16.57 18.27 -25.47
N LYS A 592 -17.70 17.56 -25.52
CA LYS A 592 -17.76 16.11 -25.30
C LYS A 592 -16.99 15.34 -26.38
N SER A 593 -17.12 15.75 -27.65
CA SER A 593 -16.36 15.16 -28.75
C SER A 593 -14.84 15.36 -28.57
N ALA A 594 -14.42 16.57 -28.20
CA ALA A 594 -13.01 16.86 -27.89
C ALA A 594 -12.48 16.06 -26.70
N LEU A 595 -13.30 15.89 -25.65
CA LEU A 595 -12.95 15.08 -24.48
C LEU A 595 -12.68 13.62 -24.87
N THR A 596 -13.58 13.00 -25.66
CA THR A 596 -13.38 11.63 -26.16
C THR A 596 -12.16 11.52 -27.08
N ALA A 597 -12.00 12.49 -27.98
CA ALA A 597 -10.91 12.48 -28.96
C ALA A 597 -9.53 12.58 -28.29
N THR A 598 -9.40 13.42 -27.27
CA THR A 598 -8.15 13.58 -26.51
C THR A 598 -7.83 12.41 -25.58
N ALA A 599 -8.81 11.58 -25.23
CA ALA A 599 -8.61 10.34 -24.48
C ALA A 599 -8.13 9.17 -25.37
N SER A 600 -8.09 9.34 -26.70
CA SER A 600 -7.96 8.22 -27.63
C SER A 600 -6.52 7.79 -27.93
N ILE A 601 -5.52 8.67 -27.80
CA ILE A 601 -4.12 8.34 -28.10
C ILE A 601 -3.10 9.03 -27.18
N PRO A 602 -2.03 8.33 -26.78
CA PRO A 602 -0.87 8.95 -26.13
C PRO A 602 0.05 9.60 -27.17
N ALA A 603 -0.38 10.72 -27.75
CA ALA A 603 0.23 11.32 -28.94
C ALA A 603 1.73 11.65 -28.79
N THR A 604 2.20 11.95 -27.58
CA THR A 604 3.59 12.34 -27.32
C THR A 604 4.52 11.16 -26.99
N PHE A 605 4.00 9.93 -26.84
CA PHE A 605 4.81 8.78 -26.42
C PHE A 605 5.97 8.49 -27.39
N TYR A 606 5.67 8.26 -28.68
CA TYR A 606 6.71 7.94 -29.67
C TYR A 606 7.59 9.15 -30.04
N LEU A 607 7.13 10.38 -29.78
CA LEU A 607 7.90 11.60 -30.02
C LEU A 607 9.21 11.59 -29.23
N SER A 608 9.16 11.16 -27.96
CA SER A 608 10.29 11.09 -27.03
C SER A 608 11.46 10.22 -27.52
N TYR A 609 11.20 9.28 -28.41
CA TYR A 609 12.18 8.31 -28.90
C TYR A 609 12.94 8.78 -30.15
N GLN A 610 12.62 9.96 -30.70
CA GLN A 610 13.28 10.47 -31.91
C GLN A 610 14.68 11.07 -31.67
N GLY A 611 15.11 11.20 -30.41
CA GLY A 611 16.42 11.74 -30.04
C GLY A 611 16.56 13.27 -30.12
N TYR A 612 15.44 14.01 -30.20
CA TYR A 612 15.43 15.48 -30.23
C TYR A 612 15.11 16.10 -28.88
N HIS A 613 15.45 17.38 -28.69
CA HIS A 613 14.93 18.16 -27.58
C HIS A 613 13.44 18.45 -27.79
N ASP A 614 12.58 17.89 -26.94
CA ASP A 614 11.14 17.85 -27.23
C ASP A 614 10.32 18.95 -26.55
N ARG A 615 10.79 19.61 -25.49
CA ARG A 615 10.00 20.47 -24.56
C ARG A 615 8.84 21.26 -25.18
N GLU A 616 9.08 21.95 -26.29
CA GLU A 616 8.06 22.78 -26.96
C GLU A 616 6.83 21.98 -27.43
N LEU A 617 6.99 20.78 -27.96
CA LEU A 617 5.88 19.99 -28.52
C LEU A 617 4.98 19.37 -27.44
N PRO A 618 5.49 18.73 -26.37
CA PRO A 618 4.70 18.40 -25.20
C PRO A 618 4.06 19.61 -24.55
N GLU A 619 4.70 20.79 -24.50
CA GLU A 619 4.07 22.01 -23.97
C GLU A 619 2.86 22.46 -24.81
N GLN A 620 2.98 22.47 -26.13
CA GLN A 620 1.87 22.78 -27.03
C GLN A 620 0.73 21.76 -26.88
N TYR A 621 1.06 20.47 -26.85
CA TYR A 621 0.08 19.39 -26.66
C TYR A 621 -0.57 19.45 -25.27
N GLY A 622 0.21 19.67 -24.21
CA GLY A 622 -0.28 19.78 -22.84
C GLY A 622 -1.24 20.96 -22.66
N LYS A 623 -0.92 22.13 -23.25
CA LYS A 623 -1.85 23.28 -23.31
C LYS A 623 -3.13 22.95 -24.07
N PHE A 624 -3.03 22.21 -25.17
CA PHE A 624 -4.20 21.75 -25.92
C PHE A 624 -5.10 20.83 -25.07
N ILE A 625 -4.53 19.83 -24.41
CA ILE A 625 -5.29 18.92 -23.53
C ILE A 625 -5.90 19.70 -22.36
N HIS A 626 -5.13 20.56 -21.69
CA HIS A 626 -5.63 21.38 -20.60
C HIS A 626 -6.80 22.28 -21.03
N LYS A 627 -6.75 22.87 -22.23
CA LYS A 627 -7.86 23.68 -22.76
C LYS A 627 -9.14 22.85 -22.95
N VAL A 628 -9.03 21.62 -23.48
CA VAL A 628 -10.16 20.70 -23.64
C VAL A 628 -10.72 20.31 -22.27
N MET A 629 -9.85 19.99 -21.32
CA MET A 629 -10.24 19.55 -19.98
C MET A 629 -10.86 20.69 -19.16
N ALA A 630 -10.32 21.91 -19.23
CA ALA A 630 -10.89 23.10 -18.61
C ALA A 630 -12.30 23.45 -19.15
N ALA A 631 -12.56 23.20 -20.43
CA ALA A 631 -13.87 23.45 -21.03
C ALA A 631 -14.95 22.45 -20.57
N ASN A 632 -14.55 21.22 -20.24
CA ASN A 632 -15.44 20.14 -19.77
C ASN A 632 -15.57 20.11 -18.23
N TYR A 633 -14.49 20.43 -17.51
CA TYR A 633 -14.36 20.33 -16.05
C TYR A 633 -13.84 21.64 -15.45
N SER A 634 -14.52 22.75 -15.71
CA SER A 634 -14.06 24.09 -15.32
C SER A 634 -13.85 24.27 -13.82
N ALA A 635 -14.60 23.53 -12.99
CA ALA A 635 -14.43 23.53 -11.53
C ALA A 635 -13.12 22.88 -11.06
N TRP A 636 -12.51 22.02 -11.87
CA TRP A 636 -11.37 21.17 -11.49
C TRP A 636 -10.04 21.64 -12.06
N VAL A 637 -9.97 22.86 -12.62
CA VAL A 637 -8.74 23.47 -13.13
C VAL A 637 -8.29 24.69 -12.33
N ALA A 638 -9.14 25.16 -11.41
CA ALA A 638 -8.81 26.28 -10.54
C ALA A 638 -7.71 25.89 -9.54
N PRO A 639 -6.82 26.83 -9.16
CA PRO A 639 -5.89 26.62 -8.05
C PRO A 639 -6.65 26.24 -6.78
N MET A 640 -6.15 25.25 -6.05
CA MET A 640 -6.77 24.79 -4.80
C MET A 640 -6.01 25.34 -3.59
N PRO A 641 -6.73 25.68 -2.50
CA PRO A 641 -6.08 26.00 -1.22
C PRO A 641 -5.41 24.75 -0.65
N MET A 642 -4.31 24.94 0.07
CA MET A 642 -3.67 23.89 0.83
C MET A 642 -4.59 23.43 1.98
N PRO A 643 -4.92 22.13 2.08
CA PRO A 643 -5.65 21.59 3.22
C PRO A 643 -4.88 21.80 4.52
N PRO A 644 -5.57 21.95 5.67
CA PRO A 644 -4.90 21.99 6.97
C PRO A 644 -4.28 20.62 7.28
N ILE A 645 -3.12 20.64 7.92
CA ILE A 645 -2.52 19.45 8.53
C ILE A 645 -3.38 19.08 9.75
N LYS A 646 -3.97 17.88 9.73
CA LYS A 646 -4.88 17.39 10.79
C LYS A 646 -4.13 17.20 12.12
N ASN A 647 -4.87 16.96 13.21
CA ASN A 647 -4.32 16.76 14.56
C ASN A 647 -3.27 15.65 14.69
N ASN A 648 -3.20 14.70 13.74
CA ASN A 648 -2.17 13.67 13.69
C ASN A 648 -0.82 14.17 13.12
N GLY A 649 -0.76 15.40 12.61
CA GLY A 649 0.45 16.03 12.08
C GLY A 649 0.90 15.57 10.70
N LYS A 650 0.16 14.68 10.01
CA LYS A 650 0.67 13.99 8.81
C LYS A 650 0.40 14.72 7.49
N ILE A 651 1.39 14.68 6.60
CA ILE A 651 1.27 15.11 5.20
C ILE A 651 0.73 13.96 4.33
N ARG A 652 -0.48 14.11 3.84
CA ARG A 652 -1.12 13.24 2.84
C ARG A 652 -0.51 13.37 1.44
N ILE A 653 0.00 12.26 0.92
CA ILE A 653 0.60 12.14 -0.42
C ILE A 653 -0.15 11.10 -1.23
N GLY A 654 -0.57 11.46 -2.44
CA GLY A 654 -1.13 10.53 -3.42
C GLY A 654 -0.13 10.12 -4.48
N TYR A 655 -0.08 8.83 -4.82
CA TYR A 655 0.62 8.30 -5.99
C TYR A 655 -0.39 7.73 -6.98
N LEU A 656 -0.36 8.19 -8.23
CA LEU A 656 -1.32 7.80 -9.27
C LEU A 656 -0.63 7.20 -10.48
N SER A 657 -1.16 6.06 -10.95
CA SER A 657 -0.72 5.44 -12.20
C SER A 657 -1.80 4.56 -12.82
N ASP A 658 -1.84 4.53 -14.16
CA ASP A 658 -2.66 3.60 -14.92
C ASP A 658 -2.20 2.16 -14.69
N ALA A 659 -0.89 1.89 -14.83
CA ALA A 659 -0.30 0.56 -14.66
C ALA A 659 0.31 0.35 -13.25
N LEU A 660 -0.37 0.79 -12.20
CA LEU A 660 0.11 0.62 -10.83
C LEU A 660 0.19 -0.88 -10.46
N GLY A 661 1.38 -1.34 -10.07
CA GLY A 661 1.65 -2.74 -9.72
C GLY A 661 2.35 -3.55 -10.82
N ASN A 662 2.13 -3.24 -12.10
CA ASN A 662 2.70 -3.99 -13.22
C ASN A 662 3.42 -3.09 -14.24
N SER A 663 4.26 -2.17 -13.75
CA SER A 663 5.08 -1.28 -14.60
C SER A 663 6.43 -0.96 -13.99
N SER A 664 7.39 -0.57 -14.83
CA SER A 664 8.71 -0.11 -14.37
C SER A 664 8.60 1.11 -13.46
N ALA A 665 7.71 2.05 -13.79
CA ALA A 665 7.42 3.25 -12.99
C ALA A 665 7.03 2.89 -11.54
N THR A 666 6.23 1.83 -11.39
CA THR A 666 5.84 1.32 -10.08
C THR A 666 7.04 0.77 -9.31
N LYS A 667 7.90 -0.04 -9.94
CA LYS A 667 9.05 -0.63 -9.27
C LYS A 667 10.04 0.42 -8.76
N TRP A 668 10.18 1.54 -9.48
CA TRP A 668 11.05 2.64 -9.10
C TRP A 668 10.63 3.35 -7.82
N ILE A 669 9.33 3.40 -7.52
CA ILE A 669 8.81 4.06 -6.32
C ILE A 669 8.57 3.11 -5.15
N LEU A 670 8.76 1.80 -5.33
CA LEU A 670 8.58 0.83 -4.23
C LEU A 670 9.43 1.19 -3.03
N GLY A 671 10.70 1.57 -3.23
CA GLY A 671 11.56 2.00 -2.13
C GLY A 671 11.12 3.32 -1.48
N TRP A 672 10.43 4.22 -2.20
CA TRP A 672 9.79 5.39 -1.59
C TRP A 672 8.68 4.98 -0.63
N LEU A 673 7.84 4.04 -1.04
CA LEU A 673 6.73 3.55 -0.21
C LEU A 673 7.23 2.72 0.99
N GLU A 674 8.24 1.86 0.77
CA GLU A 674 8.78 0.94 1.77
C GLU A 674 9.54 1.64 2.90
N ASN A 675 10.26 2.72 2.58
CA ASN A 675 11.13 3.40 3.53
C ASN A 675 10.57 4.77 3.98
N CYS A 676 9.31 5.08 3.63
CA CYS A 676 8.65 6.32 4.04
C CYS A 676 8.48 6.40 5.56
N ASP A 677 8.75 7.56 6.15
CA ASP A 677 8.44 7.87 7.54
C ASP A 677 6.91 7.97 7.75
N ARG A 678 6.33 6.90 8.28
CA ARG A 678 4.89 6.79 8.51
C ARG A 678 4.38 7.65 9.65
N ASP A 679 5.26 8.21 10.48
CA ASP A 679 4.85 9.15 11.54
C ASP A 679 4.59 10.54 10.95
N LYS A 680 5.22 10.87 9.82
CA LYS A 680 5.06 12.16 9.13
C LYS A 680 4.12 12.13 7.93
N PHE A 681 3.99 10.99 7.26
CA PHE A 681 3.28 10.90 5.99
C PHE A 681 2.14 9.88 6.03
N GLU A 682 1.09 10.17 5.27
CA GLU A 682 -0.04 9.28 5.03
C GLU A 682 -0.16 9.05 3.51
N ILE A 683 -0.18 7.79 3.09
CA ILE A 683 0.07 7.38 1.71
C ILE A 683 -1.20 6.85 1.05
N TYR A 684 -1.58 7.51 -0.04
CA TYR A 684 -2.72 7.19 -0.89
C TYR A 684 -2.23 6.68 -2.25
N CYS A 685 -2.78 5.58 -2.73
CA CYS A 685 -2.45 5.02 -4.05
C CYS A 685 -3.71 4.90 -4.92
N TYR A 686 -3.63 5.44 -6.13
CA TYR A 686 -4.72 5.43 -7.11
C TYR A 686 -4.32 4.64 -8.36
N HIS A 687 -4.93 3.47 -8.52
CA HIS A 687 -4.80 2.65 -9.72
C HIS A 687 -5.99 2.90 -10.66
N THR A 688 -5.71 3.53 -11.81
CA THR A 688 -6.76 4.00 -12.74
C THR A 688 -6.93 3.13 -13.99
N GLY A 689 -6.00 2.22 -14.26
CA GLY A 689 -6.03 1.37 -15.44
C GLY A 689 -6.93 0.16 -15.25
N SER A 690 -7.44 -0.37 -16.36
CA SER A 690 -8.36 -1.52 -16.38
C SER A 690 -7.75 -2.87 -15.98
N TYR A 691 -6.43 -2.92 -15.75
CA TYR A 691 -5.73 -4.14 -15.43
C TYR A 691 -5.18 -4.13 -14.01
N LEU A 692 -5.90 -4.80 -13.11
CA LEU A 692 -5.40 -5.16 -11.80
C LEU A 692 -4.44 -6.36 -11.94
N GLY A 693 -3.14 -6.10 -12.03
CA GLY A 693 -2.16 -7.18 -11.99
C GLY A 693 -2.23 -7.91 -10.65
N ILE A 694 -2.59 -9.20 -10.63
CA ILE A 694 -2.59 -10.03 -9.41
C ILE A 694 -1.15 -10.53 -9.11
N GLY A 695 -0.17 -9.64 -9.27
CA GLY A 695 1.24 -9.92 -9.01
C GLY A 695 1.65 -9.51 -7.60
N SER A 696 2.76 -10.05 -7.12
CA SER A 696 3.35 -9.74 -5.81
C SER A 696 3.56 -8.23 -5.59
N THR A 697 3.92 -7.48 -6.64
CA THR A 697 4.11 -6.02 -6.56
C THR A 697 2.83 -5.27 -6.23
N THR A 698 1.68 -5.61 -6.84
CA THR A 698 0.40 -4.95 -6.56
C THR A 698 -0.05 -5.21 -5.13
N GLN A 699 0.13 -6.45 -4.65
CA GLN A 699 -0.13 -6.80 -3.24
C GLN A 699 0.79 -6.03 -2.30
N LYS A 700 2.09 -5.92 -2.64
CA LYS A 700 3.05 -5.15 -1.85
C LYS A 700 2.64 -3.69 -1.73
N ILE A 701 2.21 -3.04 -2.82
CA ILE A 701 1.74 -1.65 -2.77
C ILE A 701 0.51 -1.51 -1.90
N ARG A 702 -0.46 -2.42 -2.02
CA ARG A 702 -1.65 -2.41 -1.15
C ARG A 702 -1.29 -2.47 0.33
N LEU A 703 -0.30 -3.30 0.69
CA LEU A 703 0.20 -3.41 2.07
C LEU A 703 0.97 -2.17 2.53
N LEU A 704 1.65 -1.49 1.62
CA LEU A 704 2.45 -0.30 1.91
C LEU A 704 1.63 1.00 1.88
N SER A 705 0.43 1.00 1.30
CA SER A 705 -0.47 2.16 1.28
C SER A 705 -1.33 2.21 2.54
N ASP A 706 -1.58 3.40 3.09
CA ASP A 706 -2.65 3.57 4.08
C ASP A 706 -4.02 3.42 3.39
N PHE A 707 -4.12 3.95 2.16
CA PHE A 707 -5.32 3.84 1.32
C PHE A 707 -4.96 3.43 -0.10
N TYR A 708 -5.62 2.39 -0.60
CA TYR A 708 -5.46 1.91 -1.98
C TYR A 708 -6.81 1.90 -2.69
N TYR A 709 -6.90 2.64 -3.80
CA TYR A 709 -8.10 2.73 -4.62
C TYR A 709 -7.84 2.14 -6.01
N TYR A 710 -8.72 1.23 -6.43
CA TYR A 710 -8.77 0.71 -7.79
C TYR A 710 -10.04 1.22 -8.47
N ILE A 711 -9.88 2.20 -9.36
CA ILE A 711 -10.98 2.89 -10.03
C ILE A 711 -10.69 2.91 -11.54
N PRO A 712 -10.90 1.77 -12.23
CA PRO A 712 -10.54 1.62 -13.63
C PRO A 712 -11.49 2.41 -14.55
N ASP A 713 -10.93 2.99 -15.61
CA ASP A 713 -11.67 3.57 -16.74
C ASP A 713 -12.73 4.64 -16.36
N ASN A 714 -12.61 5.27 -15.18
CA ASN A 714 -13.58 6.27 -14.70
C ASN A 714 -12.87 7.51 -14.16
N LEU A 715 -12.64 8.48 -15.06
CA LEU A 715 -11.96 9.74 -14.76
C LEU A 715 -12.65 10.52 -13.64
N GLU A 716 -13.98 10.63 -13.68
CA GLU A 716 -14.75 11.44 -12.72
C GLU A 716 -14.74 10.83 -11.32
N ALA A 717 -14.89 9.51 -11.20
CA ALA A 717 -14.80 8.82 -9.92
C ALA A 717 -13.40 8.93 -9.31
N VAL A 718 -12.34 8.85 -10.13
CA VAL A 718 -10.96 9.08 -9.68
C VAL A 718 -10.82 10.50 -9.12
N CYS A 719 -11.27 11.52 -9.86
CA CYS A 719 -11.22 12.91 -9.41
C CYS A 719 -11.98 13.12 -8.09
N GLN A 720 -13.22 12.61 -8.01
CA GLN A 720 -14.06 12.72 -6.81
C GLN A 720 -13.41 12.08 -5.59
N GLN A 721 -12.81 10.90 -5.76
CA GLN A 721 -12.10 10.22 -4.68
C GLN A 721 -10.88 11.05 -4.23
N ILE A 722 -10.07 11.56 -5.15
CA ILE A 722 -8.91 12.41 -4.82
C ILE A 722 -9.33 13.68 -4.06
N PHE A 723 -10.41 14.35 -4.50
CA PHE A 723 -10.93 15.53 -3.80
C PHE A 723 -11.42 15.19 -2.38
N LYS A 724 -12.05 14.03 -2.20
CA LYS A 724 -12.49 13.55 -0.88
C LYS A 724 -11.30 13.33 0.06
N ASP A 725 -10.18 12.85 -0.47
CA ASP A 725 -9.00 12.51 0.32
C ASP A 725 -8.23 13.76 0.80
N GLN A 726 -8.45 14.92 0.17
CA GLN A 726 -7.87 16.21 0.56
C GLN A 726 -6.33 16.15 0.64
N LEU A 727 -5.71 15.63 -0.42
CA LEU A 727 -4.25 15.46 -0.50
C LEU A 727 -3.53 16.81 -0.43
N HIS A 728 -2.32 16.82 0.15
CA HIS A 728 -1.42 17.98 0.04
C HIS A 728 -0.60 17.90 -1.24
N ILE A 729 -0.17 16.68 -1.60
CA ILE A 729 0.66 16.41 -2.78
C ILE A 729 0.06 15.24 -3.57
N LEU A 730 0.01 15.36 -4.90
CA LEU A 730 -0.31 14.27 -5.82
C LEU A 730 0.84 14.06 -6.81
N VAL A 731 1.31 12.83 -6.93
CA VAL A 731 2.43 12.43 -7.79
C VAL A 731 1.93 11.51 -8.90
N PHE A 732 1.99 11.99 -10.13
CA PHE A 732 1.71 11.19 -11.33
C PHE A 732 2.98 10.43 -11.73
N LEU A 733 2.95 9.10 -11.62
CA LEU A 733 4.16 8.30 -11.85
C LEU A 733 4.64 8.34 -13.30
N ALA A 734 3.72 8.47 -14.26
CA ALA A 734 4.03 8.59 -15.68
C ALA A 734 2.96 9.38 -16.42
N ILE A 735 3.31 10.53 -17.01
CA ILE A 735 2.44 11.30 -17.89
C ILE A 735 2.87 11.11 -19.35
N GLY A 736 1.91 11.04 -20.27
CA GLY A 736 2.18 10.86 -21.71
C GLY A 736 2.29 9.40 -22.18
N MET A 737 2.29 8.42 -21.27
CA MET A 737 2.20 7.00 -21.63
C MET A 737 0.76 6.57 -21.95
N TRP A 738 -0.22 7.14 -21.23
CA TRP A 738 -1.64 6.87 -21.41
C TRP A 738 -2.41 8.18 -21.48
N ALA A 739 -3.29 8.31 -22.47
CA ALA A 739 -4.07 9.52 -22.68
C ALA A 739 -4.98 9.89 -21.50
N PRO A 740 -5.69 8.93 -20.84
CA PRO A 740 -6.50 9.24 -19.66
C PRO A 740 -5.67 9.79 -18.48
N THR A 741 -4.44 9.31 -18.28
CA THR A 741 -3.54 9.86 -17.25
C THR A 741 -3.15 11.29 -17.56
N THR A 742 -2.88 11.63 -18.83
CA THR A 742 -2.61 13.02 -19.25
C THR A 742 -3.84 13.91 -19.05
N GLN A 743 -5.06 13.41 -19.30
CA GLN A 743 -6.30 14.15 -19.01
C GLN A 743 -6.45 14.42 -17.50
N LEU A 744 -6.29 13.41 -16.65
CA LEU A 744 -6.30 13.57 -15.19
C LEU A 744 -5.26 14.60 -14.73
N ALA A 745 -4.03 14.47 -15.21
CA ALA A 745 -2.92 15.36 -14.87
C ALA A 745 -3.15 16.81 -15.32
N SER A 746 -3.96 17.04 -16.35
CA SER A 746 -4.30 18.38 -16.85
C SER A 746 -5.32 19.14 -15.99
N LEU A 747 -5.91 18.44 -15.00
CA LEU A 747 -6.74 19.01 -13.95
C LEU A 747 -5.87 19.35 -12.73
N ARG A 748 -6.39 20.22 -11.85
CA ARG A 748 -5.78 20.57 -10.56
C ARG A 748 -6.51 19.78 -9.47
N LEU A 749 -6.02 18.57 -9.20
CA LEU A 749 -6.61 17.60 -8.25
C LEU A 749 -5.98 17.66 -6.86
N ALA A 750 -4.75 18.19 -6.74
CA ALA A 750 -4.10 18.52 -5.48
C ALA A 750 -3.44 19.92 -5.55
N PRO A 751 -3.23 20.62 -4.42
CA PRO A 751 -2.60 21.95 -4.40
C PRO A 751 -1.17 21.93 -4.94
N ILE A 752 -0.47 20.80 -4.77
CA ILE A 752 0.84 20.52 -5.34
C ILE A 752 0.73 19.25 -6.17
N GLN A 753 1.12 19.35 -7.44
CA GLN A 753 1.16 18.20 -8.35
C GLN A 753 2.56 18.00 -8.90
N CYS A 754 3.04 16.77 -8.81
CA CYS A 754 4.35 16.37 -9.28
C CYS A 754 4.21 15.29 -10.37
N THR A 755 5.23 15.17 -11.21
CA THR A 755 5.45 13.96 -12.02
C THR A 755 6.86 13.43 -11.82
N ALA A 756 7.09 12.17 -12.19
CA ALA A 756 8.32 11.44 -11.93
C ALA A 756 8.77 10.62 -13.14
N TRP A 757 9.72 9.71 -12.92
CA TRP A 757 10.52 9.03 -13.94
C TRP A 757 9.75 8.14 -14.91
N GLY A 758 8.52 7.74 -14.61
CA GLY A 758 7.77 6.73 -15.36
C GLY A 758 7.77 6.97 -16.87
N HIS A 759 7.75 8.25 -17.25
CA HIS A 759 8.14 8.69 -18.58
C HIS A 759 9.12 9.88 -18.43
N PRO A 760 10.43 9.69 -18.71
CA PRO A 760 11.49 10.65 -18.36
C PRO A 760 11.57 11.85 -19.34
N VAL A 761 10.45 12.54 -19.52
CA VAL A 761 10.26 13.72 -20.38
C VAL A 761 9.24 14.63 -19.70
N THR A 762 9.36 15.94 -19.91
CA THR A 762 8.37 16.92 -19.46
C THR A 762 6.94 16.55 -19.86
N SER A 763 5.98 16.80 -18.97
CA SER A 763 4.55 16.63 -19.25
C SER A 763 4.01 17.72 -20.18
N GLY A 764 4.64 18.91 -20.17
CA GLY A 764 4.15 20.10 -20.85
C GLY A 764 2.85 20.67 -20.29
N LEU A 765 2.34 20.14 -19.17
CA LEU A 765 1.05 20.52 -18.60
C LEU A 765 1.22 21.71 -17.63
N PRO A 766 0.36 22.75 -17.72
CA PRO A 766 0.43 23.91 -16.83
C PRO A 766 -0.01 23.61 -15.39
N THR A 767 -0.57 22.43 -15.14
CA THR A 767 -1.09 21.98 -13.84
C THR A 767 -0.11 21.12 -13.06
N ILE A 768 1.04 20.76 -13.64
CA ILE A 768 2.11 20.02 -12.94
C ILE A 768 3.17 21.03 -12.51
N ASP A 769 3.41 21.11 -11.21
CA ASP A 769 4.31 22.10 -10.63
C ASP A 769 5.77 21.62 -10.68
N TYR A 770 5.99 20.34 -10.37
CA TYR A 770 7.34 19.78 -10.20
C TYR A 770 7.59 18.52 -11.02
N PHE A 771 8.80 18.40 -11.56
CA PHE A 771 9.34 17.15 -12.11
C PHE A 771 10.38 16.59 -11.13
N LEU A 772 10.12 15.40 -10.58
CA LEU A 772 11.01 14.73 -9.63
C LEU A 772 12.05 13.91 -10.40
N SER A 773 13.32 14.31 -10.30
CA SER A 773 14.46 13.64 -10.94
C SER A 773 15.60 13.32 -9.95
N GLY A 774 16.63 12.63 -10.40
CA GLY A 774 17.85 12.35 -9.64
C GLY A 774 19.02 13.25 -10.08
N ASP A 775 19.86 13.69 -9.15
CA ASP A 775 20.99 14.56 -9.44
C ASP A 775 22.01 13.93 -10.41
N LEU A 776 22.23 12.61 -10.34
CA LEU A 776 23.15 11.86 -11.21
C LEU A 776 22.62 11.70 -12.65
N LEU A 777 21.31 11.85 -12.84
CA LEU A 777 20.67 11.71 -14.15
C LEU A 777 20.68 12.98 -14.97
N GLU A 778 20.63 14.13 -14.31
CA GLU A 778 20.43 15.41 -14.97
C GLU A 778 21.76 16.09 -15.34
N PRO A 779 21.87 16.71 -16.53
CA PRO A 779 22.99 17.63 -16.81
C PRO A 779 22.87 18.94 -16.01
N GLU A 780 23.82 19.85 -16.16
CA GLU A 780 23.80 21.14 -15.46
C GLU A 780 22.67 22.06 -15.94
N ASN A 781 22.36 22.06 -17.24
CA ASN A 781 21.30 22.86 -17.87
C ASN A 781 19.91 22.18 -17.86
N ALA A 782 19.73 21.11 -17.09
CA ALA A 782 18.56 20.24 -17.15
C ALA A 782 17.21 20.94 -17.01
N GLN A 783 17.12 22.05 -16.27
CA GLN A 783 15.87 22.80 -16.10
C GLN A 783 15.30 23.30 -17.46
N GLU A 784 16.14 23.53 -18.47
CA GLU A 784 15.71 23.93 -19.82
C GLU A 784 14.92 22.84 -20.55
N HIS A 785 14.98 21.59 -20.07
CA HIS A 785 14.31 20.43 -20.65
C HIS A 785 12.87 20.25 -20.14
N TYR A 786 12.50 20.97 -19.08
CA TYR A 786 11.22 20.83 -18.39
C TYR A 786 10.38 22.11 -18.40
N THR A 787 9.06 21.97 -18.50
CA THR A 787 8.12 23.07 -18.23
C THR A 787 7.88 23.24 -16.73
N GLU A 788 7.97 22.14 -16.00
CA GLU A 788 7.86 22.04 -14.54
C GLU A 788 9.14 22.57 -13.88
N GLN A 789 9.06 22.90 -12.59
CA GLN A 789 10.25 23.11 -11.78
C GLN A 789 10.94 21.77 -11.52
N LEU A 790 12.19 21.64 -11.92
CA LEU A 790 12.96 20.41 -11.75
C LEU A 790 13.44 20.28 -10.30
N VAL A 791 13.11 19.16 -9.67
CA VAL A 791 13.59 18.77 -8.34
C VAL A 791 14.65 17.69 -8.54
N ARG A 792 15.89 17.96 -8.11
CA ARG A 792 17.01 17.02 -8.19
C ARG A 792 17.19 16.36 -6.83
N LEU A 793 16.60 15.18 -6.67
CA LEU A 793 16.75 14.34 -5.49
C LEU A 793 18.16 13.71 -5.46
N PRO A 794 18.69 13.36 -4.28
CA PRO A 794 20.00 12.72 -4.16
C PRO A 794 20.12 11.44 -5.01
N ASN A 795 21.30 11.25 -5.59
CA ASN A 795 21.68 10.09 -6.40
C ASN A 795 20.74 9.87 -7.60
N LEU A 796 20.16 8.67 -7.70
CA LEU A 796 19.17 8.35 -8.71
C LEU A 796 17.79 8.90 -8.37
N GLY A 797 17.56 9.55 -7.22
CA GLY A 797 16.22 10.00 -6.84
C GLY A 797 15.18 8.89 -6.64
N ILE A 798 15.56 7.61 -6.81
CA ILE A 798 14.72 6.42 -6.62
C ILE A 798 15.45 5.41 -5.75
N SER A 799 14.69 4.60 -5.01
CA SER A 799 15.22 3.47 -4.23
C SER A 799 14.67 2.18 -4.84
N TYR A 800 15.54 1.42 -5.48
CA TYR A 800 15.17 0.28 -6.32
C TYR A 800 15.61 -1.04 -5.67
N PRO A 801 14.69 -2.00 -5.41
CA PRO A 801 15.06 -3.26 -4.78
C PRO A 801 15.89 -4.14 -5.72
N LYS A 802 16.90 -4.83 -5.17
CA LYS A 802 17.73 -5.76 -5.94
C LYS A 802 16.87 -6.88 -6.57
N PRO A 803 16.95 -7.10 -7.89
CA PRO A 803 16.30 -8.25 -8.53
C PRO A 803 16.81 -9.58 -7.98
N LEU A 804 15.91 -10.54 -7.77
CA LEU A 804 16.30 -11.91 -7.44
C LEU A 804 16.80 -12.61 -8.70
N ILE A 805 18.08 -12.95 -8.72
CA ILE A 805 18.70 -13.68 -9.83
C ILE A 805 18.61 -15.19 -9.54
N PRO A 806 17.80 -15.96 -10.29
CA PRO A 806 17.72 -17.40 -10.11
C PRO A 806 19.02 -18.08 -10.57
N LYS A 807 19.23 -19.32 -10.13
CA LYS A 807 20.33 -20.13 -10.68
C LYS A 807 20.11 -20.30 -12.19
N PRO A 808 21.15 -20.14 -13.02
CA PRO A 808 21.01 -20.27 -14.46
C PRO A 808 20.61 -21.70 -14.81
N THR A 809 19.55 -21.85 -15.61
CA THR A 809 19.04 -23.14 -16.08
C THR A 809 19.29 -23.39 -17.56
N LYS A 810 19.70 -22.34 -18.28
CA LYS A 810 20.10 -22.39 -19.69
C LYS A 810 21.57 -22.00 -19.86
N THR A 811 22.18 -22.58 -20.87
CA THR A 811 23.56 -22.38 -21.30
C THR A 811 23.63 -21.62 -22.62
N ARG A 812 24.83 -21.23 -23.05
CA ARG A 812 25.06 -20.60 -24.36
C ARG A 812 24.46 -21.39 -25.52
N SER A 813 24.56 -22.72 -25.52
CA SER A 813 24.02 -23.56 -26.59
C SER A 813 22.49 -23.48 -26.71
N ASP A 814 21.78 -23.34 -25.59
CA ASP A 814 20.31 -23.21 -25.58
C ASP A 814 19.84 -21.93 -26.30
N PHE A 815 20.71 -20.91 -26.35
CA PHE A 815 20.50 -19.64 -27.04
C PHE A 815 21.19 -19.56 -28.40
N ARG A 816 21.80 -20.66 -28.89
CA ARG A 816 22.59 -20.70 -30.14
C ARG A 816 23.81 -19.77 -30.12
N LEU A 817 24.38 -19.55 -28.94
CA LEU A 817 25.57 -18.73 -28.74
C LEU A 817 26.82 -19.61 -28.79
N GLY A 818 27.90 -19.09 -29.37
CA GLY A 818 29.17 -19.79 -29.48
C GLY A 818 29.96 -19.79 -28.18
N ASP A 819 30.52 -20.95 -27.80
CA ASP A 819 31.30 -21.09 -26.56
C ASP A 819 32.57 -20.21 -26.52
N LYS A 820 33.14 -19.92 -27.71
CA LYS A 820 34.33 -19.08 -27.86
C LYS A 820 34.00 -17.65 -28.31
N ALA A 821 32.73 -17.34 -28.55
CA ALA A 821 32.33 -16.01 -28.98
C ALA A 821 32.32 -15.04 -27.79
N VAL A 822 32.54 -13.77 -28.09
CA VAL A 822 32.27 -12.66 -27.15
C VAL A 822 30.84 -12.20 -27.38
N ILE A 823 29.99 -12.40 -26.39
CA ILE A 823 28.56 -12.18 -26.51
C ILE A 823 28.20 -10.75 -26.07
N TYR A 824 27.75 -9.94 -27.02
CA TYR A 824 27.24 -8.60 -26.79
C TYR A 824 25.71 -8.62 -26.76
N LEU A 825 25.11 -8.41 -25.58
CA LEU A 825 23.67 -8.40 -25.42
C LEU A 825 23.10 -6.98 -25.52
N SER A 826 22.11 -6.79 -26.38
CA SER A 826 21.28 -5.59 -26.45
C SER A 826 19.79 -5.97 -26.42
N CYS A 827 19.13 -5.76 -25.28
CA CYS A 827 17.75 -6.22 -25.05
C CYS A 827 16.74 -5.08 -24.80
N GLN A 828 16.98 -3.92 -25.42
CA GLN A 828 16.07 -2.77 -25.37
C GLN A 828 14.85 -2.97 -26.28
N LEU A 829 13.76 -2.24 -26.00
CA LEU A 829 12.59 -2.20 -26.88
C LEU A 829 12.93 -1.59 -28.24
N SER A 830 12.29 -2.10 -29.30
CA SER A 830 12.61 -1.80 -30.70
C SER A 830 12.65 -0.31 -31.04
N PHE A 831 11.72 0.49 -30.51
CA PHE A 831 11.65 1.94 -30.71
C PHE A 831 12.85 2.72 -30.11
N LYS A 832 13.71 2.08 -29.31
CA LYS A 832 14.97 2.68 -28.83
C LYS A 832 16.14 2.52 -29.82
N TYR A 833 16.01 1.65 -30.83
CA TYR A 833 17.04 1.44 -31.86
C TYR A 833 16.86 2.38 -33.05
N LEU A 834 17.45 3.56 -32.96
CA LEU A 834 17.40 4.52 -34.05
C LEU A 834 18.40 4.18 -35.18
N PRO A 835 18.00 4.32 -36.45
CA PRO A 835 18.77 3.90 -37.63
C PRO A 835 20.14 4.57 -37.77
N GLN A 836 20.31 5.80 -37.29
CA GLN A 836 21.61 6.47 -37.33
C GLN A 836 22.69 5.78 -36.47
N TYR A 837 22.32 4.87 -35.58
CA TYR A 837 23.27 4.15 -34.70
C TYR A 837 23.59 2.74 -35.17
N ASP A 838 22.98 2.24 -36.24
CA ASP A 838 23.18 0.85 -36.70
C ASP A 838 24.66 0.56 -37.05
N TYR A 839 25.40 1.58 -37.48
CA TYR A 839 26.82 1.46 -37.82
C TYR A 839 27.71 1.12 -36.61
N ILE A 840 27.28 1.43 -35.38
CA ILE A 840 28.05 1.14 -34.16
C ILE A 840 28.26 -0.38 -34.02
N PHE A 841 27.21 -1.16 -34.28
CA PHE A 841 27.26 -2.62 -34.26
C PHE A 841 28.27 -3.17 -35.28
N VAL A 842 28.30 -2.58 -36.48
CA VAL A 842 29.23 -2.93 -37.55
C VAL A 842 30.67 -2.68 -37.14
N GLU A 843 30.95 -1.50 -36.56
CA GLU A 843 32.30 -1.13 -36.13
C GLU A 843 32.83 -2.00 -34.99
N ILE A 844 31.97 -2.43 -34.05
CA ILE A 844 32.34 -3.39 -33.00
C ILE A 844 32.77 -4.71 -33.63
N VAL A 845 31.93 -5.29 -34.51
CA VAL A 845 32.21 -6.58 -35.15
C VAL A 845 33.47 -6.55 -36.02
N ARG A 846 33.70 -5.46 -36.76
CA ARG A 846 34.92 -5.30 -37.58
C ARG A 846 36.21 -5.39 -36.76
N ARG A 847 36.14 -4.99 -35.49
CA ARG A 847 37.30 -4.88 -34.59
C ARG A 847 37.39 -6.03 -33.58
N VAL A 848 36.30 -6.78 -33.40
CA VAL A 848 36.21 -7.95 -32.51
C VAL A 848 35.74 -9.15 -33.33
N PRO A 849 36.66 -9.91 -33.97
CA PRO A 849 36.30 -10.98 -34.90
C PRO A 849 35.47 -12.13 -34.31
N GLN A 850 35.47 -12.29 -32.98
CA GLN A 850 34.70 -13.31 -32.27
C GLN A 850 33.37 -12.78 -31.71
N ALA A 851 32.97 -11.55 -32.05
CA ALA A 851 31.75 -10.95 -31.54
C ALA A 851 30.50 -11.69 -32.05
N GLN A 852 29.54 -11.91 -31.15
CA GLN A 852 28.15 -12.20 -31.49
C GLN A 852 27.26 -11.14 -30.84
N LEU A 853 26.44 -10.48 -31.65
CA LEU A 853 25.47 -9.47 -31.20
C LEU A 853 24.13 -10.13 -30.98
N VAL A 854 23.60 -10.06 -29.76
CA VAL A 854 22.36 -10.71 -29.37
C VAL A 854 21.27 -9.66 -29.15
N PHE A 855 20.16 -9.81 -29.87
CA PHE A 855 18.98 -8.96 -29.74
C PHE A 855 17.79 -9.77 -29.24
N VAL A 856 17.03 -9.19 -28.30
CA VAL A 856 15.80 -9.81 -27.78
C VAL A 856 14.60 -9.01 -28.28
N PHE A 857 13.81 -9.62 -29.16
CA PHE A 857 12.58 -9.02 -29.68
C PHE A 857 11.39 -9.46 -28.85
N ARG A 858 10.95 -8.58 -27.96
CA ARG A 858 9.68 -8.74 -27.25
C ARG A 858 8.55 -8.22 -28.14
N SER A 859 7.65 -9.10 -28.55
CA SER A 859 6.26 -8.71 -28.80
C SER A 859 5.70 -8.16 -27.47
N LYS A 860 4.71 -7.25 -27.52
CA LYS A 860 3.99 -6.83 -26.30
C LYS A 860 3.39 -8.02 -25.54
N PHE A 861 3.28 -9.18 -26.20
CA PHE A 861 2.71 -10.42 -25.69
C PHE A 861 3.73 -11.56 -25.87
N PHE A 862 4.07 -12.24 -24.77
CA PHE A 862 5.22 -13.15 -24.70
C PHE A 862 5.10 -14.39 -25.62
N ASN A 863 6.27 -14.94 -25.98
CA ASN A 863 6.53 -16.23 -26.66
C ASN A 863 6.15 -16.37 -28.16
N ASP A 864 7.21 -16.25 -28.97
CA ASP A 864 7.47 -16.87 -30.29
C ASP A 864 7.11 -16.14 -31.60
N ALA A 865 7.92 -16.51 -32.62
CA ALA A 865 8.03 -16.12 -34.03
C ALA A 865 8.42 -14.67 -34.38
N SER A 866 9.28 -14.56 -35.39
CA SER A 866 9.74 -13.32 -36.03
C SER A 866 8.58 -12.36 -36.28
N THR A 867 8.46 -11.33 -35.46
CA THR A 867 7.50 -10.24 -35.72
C THR A 867 7.88 -9.50 -37.01
N THR A 868 6.93 -8.87 -37.69
CA THR A 868 7.24 -7.98 -38.83
C THR A 868 8.30 -6.95 -38.48
N LEU A 869 8.31 -6.49 -37.22
CA LEU A 869 9.26 -5.56 -36.68
C LEU A 869 10.68 -6.13 -36.57
N GLU A 870 10.83 -7.38 -36.10
CA GLU A 870 12.11 -8.10 -36.11
C GLU A 870 12.66 -8.20 -37.53
N THR A 871 11.83 -8.60 -38.50
CA THR A 871 12.24 -8.69 -39.91
C THR A 871 12.77 -7.35 -40.43
N LYS A 872 12.09 -6.24 -40.13
CA LYS A 872 12.54 -4.90 -40.53
C LYS A 872 13.86 -4.50 -39.89
N PHE A 873 14.06 -4.81 -38.61
CA PHE A 873 15.32 -4.51 -37.93
C PHE A 873 16.47 -5.39 -38.43
N ARG A 874 16.22 -6.69 -38.66
CA ARG A 874 17.17 -7.58 -39.33
C ARG A 874 17.60 -7.05 -40.69
N GLN A 875 16.66 -6.55 -41.49
CA GLN A 875 16.95 -5.95 -42.79
C GLN A 875 17.85 -4.72 -42.67
N ARG A 876 17.57 -3.81 -41.72
CA ARG A 876 18.43 -2.65 -41.42
C ARG A 876 19.87 -3.06 -41.09
N LEU A 877 20.03 -4.04 -40.19
CA LEU A 877 21.36 -4.53 -39.83
C LEU A 877 22.04 -5.26 -41.01
N HIS A 878 21.31 -6.05 -41.78
CA HIS A 878 21.84 -6.68 -42.99
C HIS A 878 22.39 -5.63 -43.97
N GLU A 879 21.67 -4.53 -44.21
CA GLU A 879 22.12 -3.42 -45.06
C GLU A 879 23.36 -2.72 -44.50
N ALA A 880 23.39 -2.44 -43.19
CA ALA A 880 24.54 -1.82 -42.53
C ALA A 880 25.80 -2.70 -42.61
N PHE A 881 25.67 -4.01 -42.41
CA PHE A 881 26.78 -4.97 -42.53
C PHE A 881 27.22 -5.16 -43.98
N ALA A 882 26.28 -5.24 -44.92
CA ALA A 882 26.58 -5.40 -46.35
C ALA A 882 27.35 -4.18 -46.90
N ALA A 883 27.12 -2.97 -46.37
CA ALA A 883 27.85 -1.76 -46.74
C ALA A 883 29.38 -1.87 -46.49
N VAL A 884 29.81 -2.80 -45.63
CA VAL A 884 31.22 -3.10 -45.36
C VAL A 884 31.65 -4.50 -45.81
N ASN A 885 30.86 -5.16 -46.66
CA ASN A 885 31.07 -6.54 -47.13
C ASN A 885 31.08 -7.61 -46.02
N LEU A 886 30.29 -7.40 -44.96
CA LEU A 886 30.01 -8.42 -43.95
C LEU A 886 28.60 -8.97 -44.13
N ASN A 887 28.39 -10.22 -43.71
CA ASN A 887 27.06 -10.83 -43.62
C ASN A 887 26.58 -10.77 -42.17
N SER A 888 25.45 -10.12 -41.92
CA SER A 888 24.92 -9.95 -40.55
C SER A 888 24.57 -11.28 -39.88
N GLU A 889 24.15 -12.30 -40.63
CA GLU A 889 23.76 -13.61 -40.07
C GLU A 889 24.95 -14.38 -39.45
N ASP A 890 26.19 -13.99 -39.78
CA ASP A 890 27.38 -14.58 -39.17
C ASP A 890 27.63 -14.05 -37.74
N TYR A 891 27.05 -12.90 -37.40
CA TYR A 891 27.34 -12.17 -36.16
C TYR A 891 26.10 -11.89 -35.30
N CYS A 892 24.93 -11.71 -35.90
CA CYS A 892 23.71 -11.32 -35.20
C CYS A 892 22.85 -12.53 -34.85
N VAL A 893 22.48 -12.64 -33.57
CA VAL A 893 21.54 -13.63 -33.05
C VAL A 893 20.31 -12.89 -32.56
N PHE A 894 19.12 -13.26 -33.04
CA PHE A 894 17.87 -12.69 -32.56
C PHE A 894 17.07 -13.76 -31.84
N LEU A 895 16.62 -13.41 -30.65
CA LEU A 895 15.86 -14.27 -29.76
C LEU A 895 14.46 -13.66 -29.56
N PRO A 896 13.42 -14.49 -29.43
CA PRO A 896 12.10 -14.02 -29.05
C PRO A 896 12.11 -13.50 -27.60
N GLY A 897 11.01 -12.90 -27.16
CA GLY A 897 10.81 -12.54 -25.76
C GLY A 897 11.05 -13.73 -24.83
N GLN A 898 11.82 -13.51 -23.77
CA GLN A 898 12.20 -14.54 -22.80
C GLN A 898 11.36 -14.40 -21.52
N ASP A 899 11.01 -15.53 -20.90
CA ASP A 899 10.55 -15.55 -19.51
C ASP A 899 11.68 -15.09 -18.55
N TRP A 900 11.35 -14.84 -17.28
CA TRP A 900 12.31 -14.28 -16.32
C TRP A 900 13.56 -15.16 -16.11
N GLU A 901 13.39 -16.47 -16.04
CA GLU A 901 14.47 -17.43 -15.79
C GLU A 901 15.41 -17.56 -17.00
N SER A 902 14.84 -17.61 -18.20
CA SER A 902 15.59 -17.63 -19.47
C SER A 902 16.27 -16.29 -19.72
N TYR A 903 15.61 -15.17 -19.39
CA TYR A 903 16.15 -13.82 -19.54
C TYR A 903 17.37 -13.60 -18.65
N THR A 904 17.29 -14.00 -17.38
CA THR A 904 18.42 -13.91 -16.44
C THR A 904 19.55 -14.89 -16.81
N SER A 905 19.22 -16.11 -17.24
CA SER A 905 20.21 -17.04 -17.79
C SER A 905 20.93 -16.45 -19.01
N LEU A 906 20.22 -15.77 -19.92
CA LEU A 906 20.83 -15.10 -21.07
C LEU A 906 21.82 -14.00 -20.64
N MET A 907 21.46 -13.18 -19.66
CA MET A 907 22.36 -12.16 -19.11
C MET A 907 23.62 -12.77 -18.50
N LEU A 908 23.47 -13.82 -17.69
CA LEU A 908 24.60 -14.54 -17.07
C LEU A 908 25.51 -15.24 -18.09
N ASN A 909 25.00 -15.59 -19.27
CA ASN A 909 25.77 -16.20 -20.35
C ASN A 909 26.36 -15.17 -21.33
N SER A 910 26.08 -13.87 -21.15
CA SER A 910 26.58 -12.78 -21.99
C SER A 910 27.88 -12.18 -21.43
N ASP A 911 28.67 -11.50 -22.28
CA ASP A 911 29.95 -10.90 -21.88
C ASP A 911 29.87 -9.37 -21.72
N VAL A 912 29.11 -8.69 -22.59
CA VAL A 912 28.99 -7.24 -22.61
C VAL A 912 27.54 -6.85 -22.84
N PHE A 913 27.02 -5.90 -22.05
CA PHE A 913 25.72 -5.28 -22.28
C PHE A 913 25.90 -3.98 -23.06
N LEU A 914 25.27 -3.90 -24.24
CA LEU A 914 25.24 -2.69 -25.06
C LEU A 914 23.97 -1.90 -24.76
N ASP A 915 24.13 -0.72 -24.17
CA ASP A 915 23.03 0.21 -23.95
C ASP A 915 22.76 1.12 -25.16
N THR A 916 21.54 1.62 -25.28
CA THR A 916 21.12 2.54 -26.36
C THR A 916 21.38 4.00 -26.02
N LEU A 917 21.72 4.83 -27.02
CA LEU A 917 22.28 6.18 -26.79
C LEU A 917 21.23 7.27 -26.49
N SER A 918 20.27 7.52 -27.39
CA SER A 918 19.29 8.62 -27.22
C SER A 918 18.21 8.34 -26.18
N PHE A 919 18.02 7.07 -25.84
CA PHE A 919 17.11 6.63 -24.80
C PHE A 919 17.72 5.38 -24.16
N SER A 920 18.34 5.52 -23.00
CA SER A 920 19.09 4.47 -22.31
C SER A 920 18.17 3.42 -21.66
N GLY A 921 18.79 2.33 -21.21
CA GLY A 921 18.18 1.35 -20.33
C GLY A 921 17.85 1.94 -18.96
N GLY A 922 16.76 1.44 -18.38
CA GLY A 922 16.40 1.69 -16.99
C GLY A 922 16.37 0.35 -16.26
N HIS A 923 15.22 -0.32 -16.29
CA HIS A 923 15.05 -1.65 -15.70
C HIS A 923 16.04 -2.69 -16.24
N THR A 924 16.27 -2.71 -17.56
CA THR A 924 17.24 -3.62 -18.20
C THR A 924 18.66 -3.41 -17.70
N THR A 925 19.03 -2.18 -17.36
CA THR A 925 20.34 -1.86 -16.77
C THR A 925 20.42 -2.35 -15.33
N PHE A 926 19.38 -2.17 -14.51
CA PHE A 926 19.33 -2.75 -13.17
C PHE A 926 19.44 -4.28 -13.20
N ASP A 927 18.79 -4.94 -14.16
CA ASP A 927 18.87 -6.40 -14.32
C ASP A 927 20.29 -6.84 -14.74
N ALA A 928 20.93 -6.11 -15.66
CA ALA A 928 22.31 -6.37 -16.09
C ALA A 928 23.33 -6.17 -14.96
N VAL A 929 23.17 -5.11 -14.16
CA VAL A 929 23.98 -4.88 -12.95
C VAL A 929 23.85 -6.06 -11.99
N ALA A 930 22.63 -6.50 -11.69
CA ALA A 930 22.40 -7.62 -10.78
C ALA A 930 23.04 -8.94 -11.24
N CYS A 931 23.25 -9.10 -12.56
CA CYS A 931 23.95 -10.22 -13.17
C CYS A 931 25.47 -9.99 -13.30
N ASN A 932 26.01 -8.88 -12.79
CA ASN A 932 27.40 -8.43 -12.95
C ASN A 932 27.86 -8.34 -14.41
N LEU A 933 26.94 -8.06 -15.34
CA LEU A 933 27.24 -7.97 -16.77
C LEU A 933 27.80 -6.57 -17.10
N PRO A 934 29.07 -6.43 -17.55
CA PRO A 934 29.66 -5.13 -17.87
C PRO A 934 28.84 -4.35 -18.89
N ILE A 935 28.48 -3.10 -18.58
CA ILE A 935 27.60 -2.26 -19.40
C ILE A 935 28.41 -1.16 -20.08
N VAL A 936 28.20 -0.98 -21.39
CA VAL A 936 28.65 0.20 -22.14
C VAL A 936 27.46 1.12 -22.35
N THR A 937 27.60 2.39 -21.98
CA THR A 937 26.58 3.42 -22.20
C THR A 937 27.22 4.73 -22.66
N CYS A 938 26.42 5.64 -23.23
CA CYS A 938 26.86 6.97 -23.62
C CYS A 938 25.98 8.01 -22.94
N ALA A 939 26.57 8.94 -22.20
CA ALA A 939 25.79 9.98 -21.53
C ALA A 939 25.26 10.99 -22.58
N GLY A 940 23.94 10.95 -22.84
CA GLY A 940 23.28 11.95 -23.68
C GLY A 940 23.03 13.28 -22.98
N GLU A 941 22.40 14.23 -23.69
CA GLU A 941 21.98 15.53 -23.15
C GLU A 941 20.73 15.42 -22.26
N LEU A 942 19.81 14.52 -22.60
CA LEU A 942 18.49 14.44 -21.98
C LEU A 942 18.47 13.32 -20.93
N MET A 943 17.75 13.50 -19.81
CA MET A 943 17.61 12.51 -18.72
C MET A 943 17.36 11.08 -19.23
N ARG A 944 16.49 10.92 -20.23
CA ARG A 944 16.15 9.64 -20.84
C ARG A 944 17.31 8.91 -21.52
N GLY A 945 18.39 9.61 -21.90
CA GLY A 945 19.65 9.05 -22.42
C GLY A 945 20.74 8.96 -21.35
N ARG A 946 20.41 9.10 -20.07
CA ARG A 946 21.38 9.20 -18.95
C ARG A 946 21.08 8.24 -17.79
N GLN A 947 20.03 7.41 -17.90
CA GLN A 947 19.64 6.51 -16.80
C GLN A 947 20.74 5.49 -16.50
N SER A 948 21.25 4.79 -17.52
CA SER A 948 22.34 3.83 -17.32
C SER A 948 23.62 4.48 -16.83
N CYS A 949 23.98 5.67 -17.34
CA CYS A 949 25.19 6.34 -16.88
C CYS A 949 25.06 6.83 -15.43
N GLY A 950 23.87 7.26 -15.01
CA GLY A 950 23.58 7.55 -13.61
C GLY A 950 23.73 6.32 -12.72
N ILE A 951 23.20 5.17 -13.14
CA ILE A 951 23.31 3.90 -12.41
C ILE A 951 24.79 3.51 -12.24
N LEU A 952 25.59 3.60 -13.31
CA LEU A 952 27.01 3.29 -13.27
C LEU A 952 27.82 4.28 -12.42
N LYS A 953 27.46 5.59 -12.43
CA LYS A 953 28.05 6.59 -11.53
C LYS A 953 27.76 6.28 -10.07
N MET A 954 26.53 5.85 -9.75
CA MET A 954 26.15 5.46 -8.38
C MET A 954 26.94 4.25 -7.89
N LEU A 955 27.21 3.28 -8.77
CA LEU A 955 28.13 2.17 -8.48
C LEU A 955 29.60 2.62 -8.39
N GLY A 956 29.97 3.79 -8.92
CA GLY A 956 31.36 4.21 -9.08
C GLY A 956 32.12 3.50 -10.20
N VAL A 957 31.41 2.86 -11.14
CA VAL A 957 31.98 2.16 -12.30
C VAL A 957 31.87 3.04 -13.53
N THR A 958 32.72 4.07 -13.62
CA THR A 958 32.61 5.11 -14.65
C THR A 958 33.43 4.85 -15.90
N ASP A 959 34.33 3.87 -15.89
CA ASP A 959 35.24 3.58 -17.01
C ASP A 959 34.54 3.08 -18.29
N THR A 960 33.26 2.70 -18.17
CA THR A 960 32.43 2.23 -19.29
C THR A 960 31.35 3.22 -19.70
N ILE A 961 31.46 4.48 -19.26
CA ILE A 961 30.58 5.60 -19.65
C ILE A 961 31.27 6.44 -20.73
N ALA A 962 30.81 6.33 -21.97
CA ALA A 962 31.28 7.13 -23.09
C ALA A 962 30.70 8.55 -23.08
N GLN A 963 31.46 9.50 -23.63
CA GLN A 963 31.03 10.88 -23.91
C GLN A 963 30.44 11.05 -25.31
N ASN A 964 30.72 10.12 -26.23
CA ASN A 964 30.26 10.17 -27.61
C ASN A 964 30.29 8.78 -28.26
N GLU A 965 29.77 8.67 -29.49
CA GLU A 965 29.67 7.43 -30.26
C GLU A 965 31.03 6.74 -30.51
N ALA A 966 32.08 7.51 -30.78
CA ALA A 966 33.41 6.95 -31.04
C ALA A 966 33.99 6.30 -29.78
N GLU A 967 33.91 6.97 -28.64
CA GLU A 967 34.35 6.42 -27.36
C GLU A 967 33.52 5.21 -26.92
N TYR A 968 32.21 5.21 -27.21
CA TYR A 968 31.34 4.05 -26.98
C TYR A 968 31.87 2.81 -27.71
N ILE A 969 32.24 2.96 -28.99
CA ILE A 969 32.84 1.89 -29.79
C ILE A 969 34.18 1.44 -29.18
N GLU A 970 35.06 2.38 -28.79
CA GLU A 970 36.34 2.04 -28.17
C GLU A 970 36.17 1.20 -26.89
N ILE A 971 35.24 1.61 -26.02
CA ILE A 971 34.95 0.89 -24.77
C ILE A 971 34.38 -0.51 -25.08
N ALA A 972 33.42 -0.61 -25.99
CA ALA A 972 32.82 -1.90 -26.37
C ALA A 972 33.84 -2.85 -27.00
N VAL A 973 34.72 -2.34 -27.86
CA VAL A 973 35.82 -3.12 -28.47
C VAL A 973 36.82 -3.56 -27.40
N LYS A 974 37.21 -2.67 -26.49
CA LYS A 974 38.14 -3.00 -25.41
C LYS A 974 37.56 -4.06 -24.47
N LEU A 975 36.29 -3.96 -24.07
CA LEU A 975 35.62 -5.00 -23.28
C LEU A 975 35.57 -6.35 -24.01
N GLY A 976 35.52 -6.34 -25.35
CA GLY A 976 35.55 -7.58 -26.12
C GLY A 976 36.90 -8.25 -26.21
N LEU A 977 37.96 -7.45 -26.39
CA LEU A 977 39.32 -7.93 -26.62
C LEU A 977 40.14 -8.16 -25.34
N ASP A 978 39.81 -7.47 -24.25
CA ASP A 978 40.51 -7.54 -22.97
C ASP A 978 39.66 -8.28 -21.91
N PRO A 979 39.79 -9.61 -21.78
CA PRO A 979 39.00 -10.38 -20.82
C PRO A 979 39.36 -10.06 -19.37
N GLN A 980 40.59 -9.62 -19.09
CA GLN A 980 40.98 -9.23 -17.73
C GLN A 980 40.27 -7.94 -17.34
N TRP A 981 40.32 -6.91 -18.18
CA TRP A 981 39.60 -5.67 -17.91
C TRP A 981 38.09 -5.90 -17.81
N ARG A 982 37.51 -6.75 -18.65
CA ARG A 982 36.10 -7.15 -18.57
C ARG A 982 35.77 -7.80 -17.20
N GLN A 983 36.63 -8.70 -16.71
CA GLN A 983 36.47 -9.31 -15.40
C GLN A 983 36.61 -8.29 -14.27
N ASP A 984 37.57 -7.37 -14.36
CA ASP A 984 37.78 -6.31 -13.37
C ASP A 984 36.55 -5.40 -13.24
N ILE A 985 35.92 -5.03 -14.37
CA ILE A 985 34.66 -4.27 -14.38
C ILE A 985 33.52 -5.07 -13.73
N SER A 986 33.36 -6.34 -14.11
CA SER A 986 32.34 -7.23 -13.53
C SER A 986 32.49 -7.38 -12.01
N GLN A 987 33.73 -7.59 -11.54
CA GLN A 987 34.02 -7.69 -10.11
C GLN A 987 33.74 -6.36 -9.38
N SER A 988 34.17 -5.24 -9.96
CA SER A 988 33.91 -3.91 -9.39
C SER A 988 32.41 -3.61 -9.25
N MET A 989 31.59 -4.02 -10.22
CA MET A 989 30.13 -3.92 -10.10
C MET A 989 29.60 -4.81 -8.97
N SER A 990 30.10 -6.05 -8.87
CA SER A 990 29.66 -7.02 -7.86
C SER A 990 29.91 -6.55 -6.43
N ASP A 991 31.13 -6.04 -6.17
CA ASP A 991 31.58 -5.57 -4.87
C ASP A 991 30.81 -4.32 -4.39
N ARG A 992 30.13 -3.63 -5.33
CA ARG A 992 29.52 -2.30 -5.10
C ARG A 992 28.00 -2.30 -5.20
N HIS A 993 27.36 -3.47 -5.29
CA HIS A 993 25.90 -3.58 -5.35
C HIS A 993 25.15 -2.81 -4.26
N ALA A 994 25.69 -2.78 -3.03
CA ALA A 994 25.04 -2.10 -1.91
C ALA A 994 24.87 -0.59 -2.15
N TYR A 995 25.81 0.06 -2.85
CA TYR A 995 25.70 1.50 -3.19
C TYR A 995 24.48 1.81 -4.04
N LEU A 996 24.00 0.85 -4.84
CA LEU A 996 22.85 1.02 -5.72
C LEU A 996 21.55 0.53 -5.08
N TYR A 997 21.52 -0.71 -4.59
CA TYR A 997 20.28 -1.37 -4.18
C TYR A 997 19.88 -1.15 -2.71
N GLU A 998 20.78 -0.61 -1.89
CA GLU A 998 20.50 -0.30 -0.49
C GLU A 998 20.41 1.21 -0.22
N ASP A 999 20.49 2.05 -1.27
CA ASP A 999 20.37 3.49 -1.11
C ASP A 999 18.95 3.91 -0.72
N LYS A 1000 18.89 4.65 0.39
CA LYS A 1000 17.68 5.26 0.93
C LYS A 1000 17.79 6.80 1.01
N THR A 1001 18.92 7.36 0.60
CA THR A 1001 19.20 8.81 0.69
C THR A 1001 18.18 9.61 -0.12
N CYS A 1002 17.73 9.08 -1.27
CA CYS A 1002 16.70 9.72 -2.08
C CYS A 1002 15.36 9.86 -1.34
N VAL A 1003 15.01 8.92 -0.45
CA VAL A 1003 13.75 8.93 0.30
C VAL A 1003 13.75 10.10 1.28
N GLN A 1004 14.86 10.26 2.02
CA GLN A 1004 15.03 11.41 2.92
C GLN A 1004 14.98 12.74 2.15
N GLY A 1005 15.64 12.83 1.00
CA GLY A 1005 15.58 14.02 0.15
C GLY A 1005 14.17 14.31 -0.38
N LEU A 1006 13.41 13.27 -0.72
CA LEU A 1006 12.03 13.38 -1.17
C LEU A 1006 11.09 13.86 -0.04
N GLU A 1007 11.25 13.30 1.16
CA GLU A 1007 10.49 13.68 2.35
C GLU A 1007 10.76 15.13 2.75
N GLN A 1008 12.03 15.55 2.75
CA GLN A 1008 12.42 16.94 2.99
C GLN A 1008 11.81 17.88 1.96
N PHE A 1009 11.82 17.49 0.67
CA PHE A 1009 11.15 18.26 -0.37
C PHE A 1009 9.65 18.40 -0.09
N TYR A 1010 8.96 17.30 0.24
CA TYR A 1010 7.53 17.32 0.55
C TYR A 1010 7.20 18.21 1.75
N GLU A 1011 7.96 18.08 2.86
CA GLU A 1011 7.80 18.94 4.03
C GLU A 1011 8.00 20.42 3.65
N GLN A 1012 9.09 20.73 2.94
CA GLN A 1012 9.42 22.09 2.55
C GLN A 1012 8.32 22.72 1.69
N VAL A 1013 7.91 22.05 0.60
CA VAL A 1013 6.95 22.62 -0.35
C VAL A 1013 5.57 22.81 0.28
N VAL A 1014 5.13 21.91 1.16
CA VAL A 1014 3.86 22.05 1.88
C VAL A 1014 3.94 23.23 2.85
N GLN A 1015 5.03 23.35 3.62
CA GLN A 1015 5.22 24.47 4.55
C GLN A 1015 5.32 25.82 3.85
N GLU A 1016 6.03 25.89 2.72
CA GLU A 1016 6.10 27.11 1.90
C GLU A 1016 4.72 27.51 1.39
N ARG A 1017 3.92 26.55 0.92
CA ARG A 1017 2.57 26.82 0.41
C ARG A 1017 1.61 27.26 1.51
N LEU A 1018 1.68 26.64 2.69
CA LEU A 1018 0.93 27.06 3.88
C LEU A 1018 1.29 28.50 4.27
N LYS A 1019 2.59 28.82 4.36
CA LYS A 1019 3.06 30.19 4.64
C LYS A 1019 2.61 31.18 3.57
N GLN A 1020 2.68 30.82 2.29
CA GLN A 1020 2.17 31.67 1.20
C GLN A 1020 0.67 31.89 1.32
N GLN A 1021 -0.09 30.89 1.76
CA GLN A 1021 -1.54 31.03 1.98
C GLN A 1021 -1.87 31.91 3.19
N GLU A 1022 -1.02 31.89 4.23
CA GLU A 1022 -1.12 32.78 5.41
C GLU A 1022 -0.67 34.22 5.12
N THR A 1023 0.32 34.40 4.23
CA THR A 1023 0.93 35.71 3.90
C THR A 1023 0.38 36.34 2.61
N ALA A 1024 -0.32 35.57 1.78
CA ALA A 1024 -1.07 36.11 0.67
C ALA A 1024 -2.03 37.16 1.24
N PRO A 1025 -1.99 38.41 0.75
CA PRO A 1025 -3.14 39.28 0.95
C PRO A 1025 -4.34 38.48 0.43
N LEU A 1026 -5.41 38.40 1.21
CA LEU A 1026 -6.71 37.94 0.74
C LEU A 1026 -7.17 38.87 -0.41
N THR A 1027 -6.56 38.75 -1.59
CA THR A 1027 -6.94 39.46 -2.81
C THR A 1027 -8.09 38.72 -3.46
N LEU A 1028 -9.24 38.86 -2.81
CA LEU A 1028 -10.60 38.93 -3.34
C LEU A 1028 -11.51 38.80 -2.12
N PRO A 1029 -11.81 39.92 -1.41
CA PRO A 1029 -13.13 40.54 -1.66
C PRO A 1029 -13.22 42.04 -1.35
N LYS A 1030 -12.13 42.82 -1.25
CA LYS A 1030 -12.28 44.28 -1.04
C LYS A 1030 -13.07 44.97 -2.16
N ALA A 1031 -12.98 44.50 -3.40
CA ALA A 1031 -13.72 45.06 -4.53
C ALA A 1031 -15.25 44.83 -4.46
N LEU A 1032 -15.72 43.73 -3.86
CA LEU A 1032 -17.15 43.41 -3.74
C LEU A 1032 -17.89 44.37 -2.79
N PHE A 1033 -17.16 44.94 -1.82
CA PHE A 1033 -17.70 45.79 -0.76
C PHE A 1033 -17.30 47.28 -0.87
N GLN A 1034 -16.66 47.69 -1.99
CA GLN A 1034 -16.04 49.03 -2.13
C GLN A 1034 -16.89 50.07 -2.88
N ASN A 1035 -18.12 49.74 -3.28
CA ASN A 1035 -18.96 50.72 -3.97
C ASN A 1035 -19.65 51.64 -2.94
N SER A 1036 -19.18 52.89 -2.80
CA SER A 1036 -19.66 53.83 -1.77
C SER A 1036 -21.08 54.38 -2.01
N LEU A 1037 -21.73 54.00 -3.11
CA LEU A 1037 -23.05 54.49 -3.53
C LEU A 1037 -24.19 53.49 -3.23
N THR A 1038 -23.89 52.23 -2.91
CA THR A 1038 -24.88 51.15 -2.70
C THR A 1038 -24.57 50.36 -1.43
N LYS A 1039 -25.59 50.07 -0.62
CA LYS A 1039 -25.47 49.24 0.60
C LYS A 1039 -25.26 47.78 0.21
N ALA A 1040 -24.47 47.03 0.96
CA ALA A 1040 -24.23 45.61 0.71
C ALA A 1040 -25.07 44.73 1.63
N VAL A 1041 -25.82 43.77 1.06
CA VAL A 1041 -26.46 42.68 1.81
C VAL A 1041 -25.72 41.38 1.54
N LEU A 1042 -25.28 40.71 2.61
CA LEU A 1042 -24.72 39.38 2.52
C LEU A 1042 -25.84 38.35 2.58
N HIS A 1043 -26.12 37.71 1.44
CA HIS A 1043 -27.08 36.63 1.33
C HIS A 1043 -26.39 35.30 1.62
N VAL A 1044 -26.63 34.79 2.82
CA VAL A 1044 -26.00 33.57 3.35
C VAL A 1044 -26.88 32.35 3.02
N GLY A 1045 -26.27 31.27 2.53
CA GLY A 1045 -26.97 30.05 2.10
C GLY A 1045 -27.93 30.33 0.94
N CYS A 1046 -27.46 31.08 -0.05
CA CYS A 1046 -28.29 31.64 -1.11
C CYS A 1046 -28.86 30.60 -2.09
N GLY A 1047 -28.29 29.39 -2.15
CA GLY A 1047 -28.64 28.38 -3.14
C GLY A 1047 -28.43 28.86 -4.58
N PRO A 1048 -29.01 28.17 -5.59
CA PRO A 1048 -28.93 28.57 -6.99
C PRO A 1048 -29.46 30.00 -7.18
N TYR A 1049 -28.80 30.80 -8.03
CA TYR A 1049 -29.15 32.21 -8.22
C TYR A 1049 -30.62 32.38 -8.66
N ARG A 1050 -31.43 32.96 -7.77
CA ARG A 1050 -32.85 33.26 -7.98
C ARG A 1050 -33.11 34.64 -7.39
N PRO A 1051 -33.19 35.71 -8.21
CA PRO A 1051 -33.37 37.08 -7.70
C PRO A 1051 -34.56 37.22 -6.77
N ASP A 1052 -35.62 36.42 -6.98
CA ASP A 1052 -36.85 36.44 -6.18
C ASP A 1052 -36.72 35.80 -4.79
N SER A 1053 -35.63 35.08 -4.48
CA SER A 1053 -35.40 34.51 -3.14
C SER A 1053 -34.92 35.55 -2.13
N LEU A 1054 -34.43 36.69 -2.61
CA LEU A 1054 -34.04 37.82 -1.79
C LEU A 1054 -35.28 38.66 -1.42
N PRO A 1055 -35.49 39.05 -0.15
CA PRO A 1055 -36.62 39.86 0.28
C PRO A 1055 -36.78 41.13 -0.54
N GLU A 1056 -38.03 41.57 -0.76
CA GLU A 1056 -38.33 42.80 -1.53
C GLU A 1056 -37.54 44.02 -1.06
N THR A 1057 -37.28 44.12 0.25
CA THR A 1057 -36.48 45.19 0.87
C THR A 1057 -35.07 45.32 0.29
N PHE A 1058 -34.47 44.22 -0.19
CA PHE A 1058 -33.12 44.19 -0.76
C PHE A 1058 -33.13 44.19 -2.29
N ARG A 1059 -34.29 44.13 -2.95
CA ARG A 1059 -34.43 44.08 -4.42
C ARG A 1059 -34.54 45.48 -5.06
N THR A 1060 -33.87 46.47 -4.47
CA THR A 1060 -33.86 47.86 -4.95
C THR A 1060 -32.45 48.27 -5.36
N ASP A 1061 -32.30 49.27 -6.23
CA ASP A 1061 -31.00 49.79 -6.67
C ASP A 1061 -30.11 50.33 -5.52
N GLU A 1062 -30.67 50.55 -4.32
CA GLU A 1062 -29.92 50.91 -3.11
C GLU A 1062 -29.06 49.77 -2.56
N TRP A 1063 -29.38 48.52 -2.90
CA TRP A 1063 -28.76 47.31 -2.33
C TRP A 1063 -28.01 46.51 -3.39
N GLN A 1064 -26.83 46.04 -3.00
CA GLN A 1064 -26.03 45.08 -3.74
C GLN A 1064 -26.02 43.76 -2.98
N GLU A 1065 -26.49 42.69 -3.64
CA GLU A 1065 -26.42 41.34 -3.11
C GLU A 1065 -24.97 40.81 -3.23
N VAL A 1066 -24.45 40.25 -2.14
CA VAL A 1066 -23.23 39.44 -2.12
C VAL A 1066 -23.60 38.05 -1.62
N ARG A 1067 -23.41 37.04 -2.45
CA ARG A 1067 -23.87 35.68 -2.22
C ARG A 1067 -22.80 34.84 -1.55
N LEU A 1068 -23.10 34.26 -0.39
CA LEU A 1068 -22.23 33.33 0.34
C LEU A 1068 -22.90 31.98 0.46
N ASP A 1069 -22.23 30.92 0.02
CA ASP A 1069 -22.74 29.55 0.12
C ASP A 1069 -21.61 28.55 0.37
N ILE A 1070 -21.94 27.44 1.04
CA ILE A 1070 -21.00 26.34 1.26
C ILE A 1070 -20.91 25.43 0.03
N ASP A 1071 -21.97 25.37 -0.78
CA ASP A 1071 -22.01 24.58 -2.01
C ASP A 1071 -21.40 25.36 -3.20
N PRO A 1072 -20.22 24.96 -3.72
CA PRO A 1072 -19.66 25.62 -4.90
C PRO A 1072 -20.54 25.44 -6.16
N ALA A 1073 -21.41 24.44 -6.22
CA ALA A 1073 -22.25 24.16 -7.38
C ALA A 1073 -23.28 25.26 -7.65
N VAL A 1074 -23.66 26.04 -6.63
CA VAL A 1074 -24.62 27.15 -6.77
C VAL A 1074 -23.99 28.47 -7.20
N ARG A 1075 -22.67 28.48 -7.41
CA ARG A 1075 -21.85 29.61 -7.86
C ARG A 1075 -22.11 30.87 -7.01
N PRO A 1076 -21.82 30.84 -5.69
CA PRO A 1076 -21.87 32.04 -4.87
C PRO A 1076 -20.71 32.99 -5.21
N ASP A 1077 -20.79 34.25 -4.79
CA ASP A 1077 -19.67 35.19 -4.88
C ASP A 1077 -18.54 34.81 -3.90
N ILE A 1078 -18.92 34.19 -2.78
CA ILE A 1078 -18.02 33.72 -1.73
C ILE A 1078 -18.38 32.27 -1.37
N ILE A 1079 -17.43 31.35 -1.56
CA ILE A 1079 -17.58 29.96 -1.10
C ILE A 1079 -17.06 29.89 0.34
N GLY A 1080 -17.92 29.55 1.30
CA GLY A 1080 -17.54 29.52 2.71
C GLY A 1080 -18.62 29.00 3.66
N SER A 1081 -18.19 28.56 4.85
CA SER A 1081 -19.11 28.11 5.89
C SER A 1081 -19.67 29.29 6.70
N ILE A 1082 -20.94 29.20 7.08
CA ILE A 1082 -21.59 30.18 7.96
C ILE A 1082 -21.05 30.15 9.39
N THR A 1083 -20.37 29.06 9.76
CA THR A 1083 -19.70 28.93 11.07
C THR A 1083 -18.32 29.60 11.12
N GLN A 1084 -17.76 29.95 9.95
CA GLN A 1084 -16.45 30.58 9.82
C GLN A 1084 -16.38 31.39 8.51
N MET A 1085 -16.79 32.65 8.57
CA MET A 1085 -16.91 33.55 7.41
C MET A 1085 -15.63 34.38 7.22
N SER A 1086 -14.45 33.74 7.30
CA SER A 1086 -13.14 34.41 7.23
C SER A 1086 -12.91 35.16 5.92
N ALA A 1087 -13.55 34.73 4.84
CA ALA A 1087 -13.55 35.41 3.54
C ALA A 1087 -14.36 36.72 3.53
N VAL A 1088 -15.24 36.94 4.52
CA VAL A 1088 -16.01 38.19 4.68
C VAL A 1088 -15.31 39.07 5.72
N PRO A 1089 -14.76 40.24 5.33
CA PRO A 1089 -14.09 41.12 6.28
C PRO A 1089 -15.03 41.58 7.40
N SER A 1090 -14.48 41.88 8.57
CA SER A 1090 -15.27 42.46 9.66
C SER A 1090 -15.81 43.83 9.23
N GLU A 1091 -17.04 44.14 9.65
CA GLU A 1091 -17.68 45.43 9.36
C GLU A 1091 -17.74 45.80 7.87
N SER A 1092 -17.94 44.81 6.98
CA SER A 1092 -17.95 45.00 5.53
C SER A 1092 -19.32 45.10 4.89
N VAL A 1093 -20.39 44.68 5.57
CA VAL A 1093 -21.76 44.66 5.02
C VAL A 1093 -22.76 45.46 5.84
N ASP A 1094 -23.77 46.00 5.19
CA ASP A 1094 -24.82 46.82 5.80
C ASP A 1094 -25.98 45.93 6.32
N ALA A 1095 -26.18 44.76 5.71
CA ALA A 1095 -27.10 43.75 6.20
C ALA A 1095 -26.59 42.32 6.00
N VAL A 1096 -27.08 41.40 6.82
CA VAL A 1096 -26.97 39.94 6.61
C VAL A 1096 -28.37 39.37 6.45
N TYR A 1097 -28.60 38.60 5.40
CA TYR A 1097 -29.85 37.87 5.19
C TYR A 1097 -29.57 36.37 5.19
N SER A 1098 -30.28 35.64 6.05
CA SER A 1098 -30.17 34.19 6.17
C SER A 1098 -31.56 33.59 6.28
N SER A 1099 -31.96 32.78 5.31
CA SER A 1099 -33.26 32.10 5.31
C SER A 1099 -33.07 30.60 5.30
N HIS A 1100 -33.55 29.94 6.35
CA HIS A 1100 -33.51 28.49 6.50
C HIS A 1100 -32.09 27.90 6.47
N ASN A 1101 -31.13 28.54 7.15
CA ASN A 1101 -29.73 28.09 7.19
C ASN A 1101 -29.21 27.80 8.60
N VAL A 1102 -29.78 28.44 9.62
CA VAL A 1102 -29.26 28.36 10.99
C VAL A 1102 -29.72 27.08 11.68
N GLU A 1103 -30.86 26.51 11.28
CA GLU A 1103 -31.37 25.23 11.75
C GLU A 1103 -30.50 24.03 11.30
N HIS A 1104 -29.68 24.21 10.25
CA HIS A 1104 -28.79 23.18 9.70
C HIS A 1104 -27.44 23.08 10.42
N VAL A 1105 -27.13 23.96 11.38
CA VAL A 1105 -25.92 23.82 12.21
C VAL A 1105 -26.23 23.16 13.54
N TYR A 1106 -25.23 22.50 14.15
CA TYR A 1106 -25.41 21.91 15.46
C TYR A 1106 -25.71 22.98 16.52
N TYR A 1107 -26.51 22.64 17.52
CA TYR A 1107 -26.95 23.58 18.57
C TYR A 1107 -25.80 24.39 19.20
N HIS A 1108 -24.64 23.76 19.42
CA HIS A 1108 -23.45 24.39 20.02
C HIS A 1108 -22.70 25.34 19.05
N GLN A 1109 -22.97 25.27 17.75
CA GLN A 1109 -22.37 26.13 16.72
C GLN A 1109 -23.19 27.39 16.45
N VAL A 1110 -24.47 27.43 16.84
CA VAL A 1110 -25.34 28.61 16.65
C VAL A 1110 -24.71 29.91 17.20
N PRO A 1111 -24.09 29.93 18.40
CA PRO A 1111 -23.40 31.13 18.87
C PRO A 1111 -22.26 31.59 17.96
N LEU A 1112 -21.55 30.67 17.30
CA LEU A 1112 -20.46 31.00 16.36
C LEU A 1112 -21.02 31.65 15.10
N VAL A 1113 -22.10 31.10 14.54
CA VAL A 1113 -22.77 31.66 13.35
C VAL A 1113 -23.28 33.08 13.63
N LEU A 1114 -23.96 33.28 14.76
CA LEU A 1114 -24.48 34.59 15.14
C LEU A 1114 -23.35 35.59 15.43
N ALA A 1115 -22.24 35.14 16.02
CA ALA A 1115 -21.06 35.98 16.22
C ALA A 1115 -20.41 36.39 14.89
N GLU A 1116 -20.35 35.49 13.90
CA GLU A 1116 -19.86 35.83 12.55
C GLU A 1116 -20.82 36.81 11.85
N PHE A 1117 -22.13 36.60 11.94
CA PHE A 1117 -23.12 37.55 11.40
C PHE A 1117 -22.97 38.93 12.04
N HIS A 1118 -22.78 39.00 13.36
CA HIS A 1118 -22.51 40.26 14.05
C HIS A 1118 -21.16 40.86 13.61
N ARG A 1119 -20.10 40.07 13.52
CA ARG A 1119 -18.75 40.53 13.14
C ARG A 1119 -18.74 41.22 11.78
N VAL A 1120 -19.38 40.64 10.77
CA VAL A 1120 -19.34 41.15 9.38
C VAL A 1120 -20.19 42.42 9.18
N LEU A 1121 -21.16 42.69 10.05
CA LEU A 1121 -22.00 43.89 9.97
C LEU A 1121 -21.23 45.16 10.33
N LYS A 1122 -21.46 46.24 9.58
CA LYS A 1122 -21.04 47.61 9.93
C LYS A 1122 -21.77 48.11 11.19
N PRO A 1123 -21.24 49.12 11.91
CA PRO A 1123 -21.98 49.80 12.96
C PRO A 1123 -23.33 50.33 12.44
N GLY A 1124 -24.44 49.96 13.10
CA GLY A 1124 -25.80 50.29 12.66
C GLY A 1124 -26.38 49.42 11.53
N GLY A 1125 -25.65 48.39 11.08
CA GLY A 1125 -26.17 47.36 10.19
C GLY A 1125 -27.09 46.37 10.92
N PHE A 1126 -27.79 45.51 10.18
CA PHE A 1126 -28.73 44.55 10.78
C PHE A 1126 -28.68 43.16 10.14
N ALA A 1127 -28.99 42.13 10.93
CA ALA A 1127 -29.22 40.77 10.44
C ALA A 1127 -30.71 40.46 10.40
N MET A 1128 -31.19 39.94 9.27
CA MET A 1128 -32.52 39.38 9.10
C MET A 1128 -32.41 37.86 8.96
N ILE A 1129 -32.89 37.13 9.97
CA ILE A 1129 -32.78 35.68 10.08
C ILE A 1129 -34.18 35.06 10.06
N LEU A 1130 -34.40 34.12 9.14
CA LEU A 1130 -35.62 33.33 9.05
C LEU A 1130 -35.31 31.87 9.37
N VAL A 1131 -36.07 31.30 10.31
CA VAL A 1131 -35.99 29.90 10.69
C VAL A 1131 -37.41 29.33 10.90
N PRO A 1132 -37.59 28.00 10.79
CA PRO A 1132 -38.86 27.35 11.12
C PRO A 1132 -39.24 27.56 12.58
N ASP A 1133 -40.50 27.91 12.87
CA ASP A 1133 -41.01 27.97 14.24
C ASP A 1133 -41.37 26.56 14.71
N ILE A 1134 -40.55 26.00 15.58
CA ILE A 1134 -40.76 24.64 16.09
C ILE A 1134 -42.05 24.52 16.93
N GLN A 1135 -42.61 25.64 17.41
CA GLN A 1135 -43.91 25.62 18.09
C GLN A 1135 -45.04 25.22 17.13
N VAL A 1136 -44.99 25.64 15.85
CA VAL A 1136 -45.97 25.24 14.83
C VAL A 1136 -45.94 23.72 14.63
N ALA A 1137 -44.74 23.16 14.50
CA ALA A 1137 -44.57 21.73 14.30
C ALA A 1137 -45.03 20.95 15.54
N ALA A 1138 -44.74 21.44 16.74
CA ALA A 1138 -45.19 20.84 17.99
C ALA A 1138 -46.72 20.90 18.17
N GLU A 1139 -47.37 22.01 17.77
CA GLU A 1139 -48.83 22.16 17.77
C GLU A 1139 -49.48 21.11 16.87
N ALA A 1140 -48.98 20.94 15.64
CA ALA A 1140 -49.50 19.93 14.71
C ALA A 1140 -49.30 18.50 15.20
N VAL A 1141 -48.14 18.19 15.79
CA VAL A 1141 -47.89 16.88 16.42
C VAL A 1141 -48.85 16.64 17.59
N ALA A 1142 -49.14 17.65 18.40
CA ALA A 1142 -50.10 17.55 19.50
C ALA A 1142 -51.55 17.29 19.01
N GLU A 1143 -51.89 17.75 17.81
CA GLU A 1143 -53.16 17.46 17.13
C GLU A 1143 -53.17 16.11 16.41
N GLY A 1144 -52.08 15.33 16.50
CA GLY A 1144 -51.93 14.03 15.84
C GLY A 1144 -51.46 14.10 14.39
N ASN A 1145 -51.13 15.30 13.88
CA ASN A 1145 -50.64 15.50 12.51
C ASN A 1145 -49.10 15.57 12.48
N LEU A 1146 -48.44 14.42 12.43
CA LEU A 1146 -46.98 14.33 12.27
C LEU A 1146 -46.57 14.30 10.77
N GLU A 1147 -47.28 13.50 9.98
CA GLU A 1147 -46.98 13.25 8.55
C GLU A 1147 -48.20 13.39 7.63
N ASP A 1148 -49.42 13.37 8.18
CA ASP A 1148 -50.66 13.15 7.43
C ASP A 1148 -51.10 14.36 6.59
N SER A 1149 -50.71 15.57 6.98
CA SER A 1149 -51.03 16.81 6.26
C SER A 1149 -49.86 17.81 6.30
N PRO A 1150 -49.49 18.40 5.14
CA PRO A 1150 -48.39 19.36 5.10
C PRO A 1150 -48.76 20.65 5.84
N LEU A 1151 -47.79 21.19 6.59
CA LEU A 1151 -47.90 22.49 7.25
C LEU A 1151 -47.88 23.64 6.24
N TYR A 1152 -47.11 23.48 5.16
CA TYR A 1152 -47.13 24.39 4.02
C TYR A 1152 -46.60 23.69 2.76
N ILE A 1153 -46.81 24.32 1.60
CA ILE A 1153 -46.27 23.87 0.33
C ILE A 1153 -45.06 24.73 -0.02
N SER A 1154 -43.87 24.12 -0.04
CA SER A 1154 -42.66 24.79 -0.53
C SER A 1154 -42.56 24.66 -2.06
N PRO A 1155 -41.70 25.45 -2.72
CA PRO A 1155 -41.42 25.29 -4.16
C PRO A 1155 -40.82 23.94 -4.55
N ALA A 1156 -40.22 23.21 -3.60
CA ALA A 1156 -39.68 21.88 -3.84
C ALA A 1156 -40.78 20.81 -3.71
N ASP A 1157 -41.51 20.84 -2.59
CA ASP A 1157 -42.54 19.86 -2.24
C ASP A 1157 -43.29 20.29 -0.95
N PRO A 1158 -44.43 19.65 -0.61
CA PRO A 1158 -45.11 19.86 0.66
C PRO A 1158 -44.23 19.50 1.86
N ILE A 1159 -44.25 20.33 2.90
CA ILE A 1159 -43.45 20.19 4.12
C ILE A 1159 -44.38 19.78 5.28
N ALA A 1160 -44.16 18.61 5.87
CA ALA A 1160 -44.92 18.12 7.04
C ALA A 1160 -44.24 18.53 8.37
N ALA A 1161 -44.92 18.28 9.50
CA ALA A 1161 -44.38 18.62 10.82
C ALA A 1161 -43.05 17.91 11.09
N ILE A 1162 -42.92 16.65 10.69
CA ILE A 1162 -41.66 15.89 10.81
C ILE A 1162 -40.49 16.51 10.01
N ASP A 1163 -40.76 17.14 8.88
CA ASP A 1163 -39.74 17.77 8.04
C ASP A 1163 -39.17 19.05 8.70
N MET A 1164 -39.93 19.71 9.58
CA MET A 1164 -39.42 20.83 10.39
C MET A 1164 -38.53 20.36 11.56
N PHE A 1165 -38.69 19.13 12.05
CA PHE A 1165 -37.85 18.58 13.13
C PHE A 1165 -36.52 18.02 12.62
N TYR A 1166 -36.54 17.31 11.49
CA TYR A 1166 -35.37 16.56 11.02
C TYR A 1166 -34.78 17.10 9.71
N GLY A 1167 -35.41 18.10 9.11
CA GLY A 1167 -35.07 18.60 7.79
C GLY A 1167 -35.85 17.90 6.68
N PHE A 1168 -35.74 18.43 5.46
CA PHE A 1168 -36.57 18.00 4.34
C PHE A 1168 -36.23 16.56 3.90
N ARG A 1169 -37.07 15.59 4.30
CA ARG A 1169 -36.77 14.15 4.20
C ARG A 1169 -36.43 13.70 2.78
N LYS A 1170 -37.10 14.24 1.75
CA LYS A 1170 -36.83 13.89 0.35
C LYS A 1170 -35.42 14.29 -0.09
N ALA A 1171 -34.93 15.47 0.30
CA ALA A 1171 -33.58 15.91 -0.04
C ALA A 1171 -32.50 15.11 0.72
N ILE A 1172 -32.78 14.77 1.98
CA ILE A 1172 -31.90 13.92 2.78
C ILE A 1172 -31.84 12.50 2.17
N ALA A 1173 -32.98 11.95 1.73
CA ALA A 1173 -33.06 10.65 1.06
C ALA A 1173 -32.31 10.63 -0.28
N SER A 1174 -32.21 11.77 -0.98
CA SER A 1174 -31.40 11.91 -2.19
C SER A 1174 -29.91 12.22 -1.92
N GLY A 1175 -29.45 12.08 -0.67
CA GLY A 1175 -28.05 12.26 -0.27
C GLY A 1175 -27.64 13.70 0.07
N ASN A 1176 -28.56 14.67 0.06
CA ASN A 1176 -28.29 16.05 0.48
C ASN A 1176 -28.43 16.19 2.01
N TYR A 1177 -27.48 15.62 2.75
CA TYR A 1177 -27.50 15.60 4.20
C TYR A 1177 -27.37 16.99 4.85
N TYR A 1178 -26.92 18.02 4.12
CA TYR A 1178 -26.88 19.41 4.61
C TYR A 1178 -28.28 19.98 4.88
N MET A 1179 -29.32 19.39 4.28
CA MET A 1179 -30.72 19.75 4.52
C MET A 1179 -31.27 19.18 5.84
N ALA A 1180 -30.49 18.41 6.60
CA ALA A 1180 -30.89 17.93 7.92
C ALA A 1180 -30.94 19.08 8.93
N HIS A 1181 -31.98 19.11 9.76
CA HIS A 1181 -32.04 20.05 10.87
C HIS A 1181 -31.28 19.45 12.06
N HIS A 1182 -30.30 20.20 12.56
CA HIS A 1182 -29.49 19.84 13.73
C HIS A 1182 -29.82 20.70 14.95
N THR A 1183 -30.65 21.73 14.76
CA THR A 1183 -31.16 22.58 15.81
C THR A 1183 -32.55 23.13 15.45
N ALA A 1184 -33.25 23.70 16.42
CA ALA A 1184 -34.61 24.21 16.25
C ALA A 1184 -34.83 25.42 17.16
N PHE A 1185 -35.78 26.28 16.77
CA PHE A 1185 -36.01 27.55 17.44
C PHE A 1185 -37.49 27.81 17.72
N THR A 1186 -37.75 28.34 18.91
CA THR A 1186 -38.93 29.16 19.22
C THR A 1186 -38.54 30.64 19.11
N ALA A 1187 -39.53 31.54 18.95
CA ALA A 1187 -39.27 32.99 18.87
C ALA A 1187 -38.43 33.50 20.05
N LYS A 1188 -38.72 33.01 21.27
CA LYS A 1188 -37.93 33.33 22.48
C LYS A 1188 -36.50 32.81 22.39
N SER A 1189 -36.29 31.56 21.98
CA SER A 1189 -34.94 30.97 21.95
C SER A 1189 -34.02 31.61 20.90
N LEU A 1190 -34.56 32.02 19.75
CA LEU A 1190 -33.80 32.76 18.75
C LEU A 1190 -33.45 34.16 19.28
N SER A 1191 -34.43 34.81 19.91
CA SER A 1191 -34.26 36.11 20.56
C SER A 1191 -33.13 36.11 21.58
N ASP A 1192 -33.17 35.16 22.52
CA ASP A 1192 -32.16 35.03 23.58
C ASP A 1192 -30.75 34.81 22.99
N LYS A 1193 -30.63 33.99 21.94
CA LYS A 1193 -29.35 33.71 21.27
C LYS A 1193 -28.81 34.91 20.50
N MET A 1194 -29.67 35.68 19.82
CA MET A 1194 -29.25 36.92 19.14
C MET A 1194 -28.80 37.99 20.13
N GLN A 1195 -29.49 38.16 21.25
CA GLN A 1195 -29.06 39.09 22.31
C GLN A 1195 -27.70 38.67 22.90
N GLN A 1196 -27.48 37.37 23.13
CA GLN A 1196 -26.19 36.85 23.61
C GLN A 1196 -25.05 37.08 22.60
N ALA A 1197 -25.35 37.08 21.30
CA ALA A 1197 -24.39 37.36 20.23
C ALA A 1197 -24.12 38.87 20.03
N GLY A 1198 -24.78 39.74 20.80
CA GLY A 1198 -24.53 41.18 20.81
C GLY A 1198 -25.43 42.02 19.89
N PHE A 1199 -26.52 41.45 19.36
CA PHE A 1199 -27.52 42.22 18.60
C PHE A 1199 -28.39 43.08 19.53
N GLY A 1200 -28.46 44.38 19.26
CA GLY A 1200 -29.37 45.36 19.88
C GLY A 1200 -30.66 45.57 19.06
N ASP A 1201 -31.63 46.31 19.63
CA ASP A 1201 -32.95 46.62 19.05
C ASP A 1201 -33.55 45.45 18.24
N LEU A 1202 -33.87 44.37 18.93
CA LEU A 1202 -34.31 43.12 18.31
C LEU A 1202 -35.83 43.10 18.09
N GLU A 1203 -36.25 42.91 16.85
CA GLU A 1203 -37.64 42.61 16.49
C GLU A 1203 -37.76 41.13 16.13
N VAL A 1204 -38.61 40.39 16.85
CA VAL A 1204 -38.92 38.98 16.53
C VAL A 1204 -40.42 38.84 16.36
N ARG A 1205 -40.83 38.34 15.20
CA ARG A 1205 -42.23 38.10 14.88
C ARG A 1205 -42.41 36.75 14.18
N ARG A 1206 -43.61 36.19 14.31
CA ARG A 1206 -44.00 34.97 13.59
C ARG A 1206 -44.67 35.39 12.29
N GLU A 1207 -44.19 34.86 11.18
CA GLU A 1207 -44.80 35.00 9.85
C GLU A 1207 -45.09 33.60 9.31
N ASN A 1208 -46.37 33.23 9.24
CA ASN A 1208 -46.82 31.88 8.88
C ASN A 1208 -46.19 30.80 9.79
N PHE A 1209 -45.37 29.92 9.21
CA PHE A 1209 -44.65 28.83 9.87
C PHE A 1209 -43.20 29.20 10.26
N ASN A 1210 -42.78 30.44 9.99
CA ASN A 1210 -41.43 30.93 10.24
C ASN A 1210 -41.38 31.95 11.39
N ILE A 1211 -40.23 31.99 12.05
CA ILE A 1211 -39.80 33.10 12.90
C ILE A 1211 -38.95 34.01 12.03
N VAL A 1212 -39.31 35.29 11.98
CA VAL A 1212 -38.50 36.35 11.37
C VAL A 1212 -37.92 37.18 12.50
N ALA A 1213 -36.59 37.17 12.62
CA ALA A 1213 -35.86 37.97 13.60
C ALA A 1213 -34.98 38.99 12.88
N ILE A 1214 -35.11 40.26 13.28
CA ILE A 1214 -34.29 41.38 12.81
C ILE A 1214 -33.55 41.95 14.01
N GLY A 1215 -32.23 41.90 14.00
CA GLY A 1215 -31.38 42.44 15.06
C GLY A 1215 -30.34 43.40 14.50
N TYR A 1216 -30.13 44.52 15.18
CA TYR A 1216 -29.17 45.54 14.78
C TYR A 1216 -27.85 45.37 15.53
N LYS A 1217 -26.74 45.77 14.90
CA LYS A 1217 -25.41 45.76 15.52
C LYS A 1217 -25.11 47.04 16.30
#